data_AF-A0A968GT39-F1
#
_entry.id   AF-A0A968GT39-F1
#
_cell.length_a   1.000
_cell.length_b   1.000
_cell.length_c   1.000
_cell.angle_alpha   90.00
_cell.angle_beta   90.00
_cell.angle_gamma   90.00
#
_symmetry.space_group_name_H-M   'P 1'
#
loop_
_entity.id
_entity.type
_entity.pdbx_description
1 polymer ?
#
loop_
_entity_poly.entity_id
_entity_poly.type
_entity_poly.pdbx_seq_one_letter_code
_entity_poly.pdbx_strand_id
1 'polypeptide(L)'
;MIIMNNKVFYLLAVFVFTTMQLSFAQDITPPATPLGFQSISYELHINLVWQPNTESDLAGYKIYKWDGSTYQFLANVKKYRSFFSEWIGGTSITNKYKIAAYDLSNNISLLSAEVTTLTHQMTDDEFLDMTQRATLRYFWDWGDPNSGIARERWQPNESDVTNTIGGGGFGVMAIIVGIHRGFISRADGVERMKKIVDFLAAKIDKFHGAFPHWFNGSTGKVVKFGNYQDGGDIVETSFMIQGLLAAKQYFNLQNSDEELIRNTIKQIWEGIDWDFYRGGSNGLYWNWSPTYQFNIPEGGSFLFHGWSETMITYFLAVASPTHPILKNYYSSGWGNDGSINNNTGQTKYGYQLQVGTNYGGPLFWTHYSYLGFDPRGKRDRYANYFVNNFNQTMINRAYCIENPKGYAGYNGNCWGLTASNSIPSAGGYMAHEPGNDNGTIAPTAAISSMPYFIYENENLALNAIKHFYRTYGGSLWGDFGFKDAFNLTYSSAILSNGQIIGYNKGIWFNDDYLAIDQGPIICMIENYRSQLLWNLFMADPDVKRILSNNDIFFPSTDPSDVIDKKKIPTEFKLEGNFPNPFNPTTIIRYQLSSISNVQLKVYDILGKEIATLVNEEQLPGEHNITFDSGKIPNANQLTSGIYFYRIQAGEYSATGKMVLLK
;
A
#
# COMPACT_ATOMS: atom_id res chain seq x y z
N MET A 1 63.13 -41.62 16.73
CA MET A 1 63.50 -42.89 17.41
C MET A 1 62.77 -42.90 18.75
N ILE A 2 61.63 -43.61 18.92
CA ILE A 2 61.44 -44.93 19.60
C ILE A 2 62.21 -45.07 20.94
N ILE A 3 61.73 -45.59 22.09
CA ILE A 3 60.76 -46.66 22.48
C ILE A 3 60.03 -46.26 23.81
N MET A 4 58.95 -46.86 24.37
CA MET A 4 57.58 -47.19 23.88
C MET A 4 56.66 -47.75 25.02
N ASN A 5 55.56 -47.05 25.37
CA ASN A 5 54.28 -47.47 26.02
C ASN A 5 54.09 -48.67 27.00
N ASN A 6 53.30 -48.37 28.04
CA ASN A 6 52.14 -49.10 28.63
C ASN A 6 52.25 -50.50 29.25
N LYS A 7 51.80 -50.62 30.52
CA LYS A 7 50.85 -51.63 31.00
C LYS A 7 50.30 -51.38 32.43
N VAL A 8 49.15 -52.00 32.71
CA VAL A 8 48.47 -52.21 34.02
C VAL A 8 47.79 -51.01 34.68
N PHE A 9 46.45 -51.00 34.73
CA PHE A 9 45.62 -51.34 35.92
C PHE A 9 44.13 -51.22 35.58
N TYR A 10 43.31 -52.18 36.03
CA TYR A 10 41.96 -51.98 36.61
C TYR A 10 41.24 -53.33 36.79
N LEU A 11 40.88 -53.66 38.04
CA LEU A 11 39.85 -54.66 38.36
C LEU A 11 39.35 -54.43 39.81
N LEU A 12 38.02 -54.38 39.95
CA LEU A 12 37.21 -54.43 41.19
C LEU A 12 37.38 -53.32 42.25
N ALA A 13 36.41 -52.41 42.27
CA ALA A 13 35.79 -51.92 43.51
C ALA A 13 34.28 -51.66 43.26
N VAL A 14 33.41 -52.24 44.08
CA VAL A 14 31.96 -52.02 44.04
C VAL A 14 31.59 -51.06 45.17
N PHE A 15 31.10 -49.85 44.86
CA PHE A 15 30.32 -49.04 45.81
C PHE A 15 29.36 -48.09 45.09
N VAL A 16 28.07 -48.31 45.37
CA VAL A 16 26.88 -47.43 45.23
C VAL A 16 27.04 -46.14 44.41
N PHE A 17 26.50 -46.14 43.19
CA PHE A 17 25.89 -44.95 42.59
C PHE A 17 24.36 -45.12 42.58
N THR A 18 23.66 -44.39 43.47
CA THR A 18 22.21 -44.25 43.39
C THR A 18 21.85 -43.38 42.20
N THR A 19 21.42 -43.99 41.11
CA THR A 19 20.82 -43.27 39.99
C THR A 19 19.45 -42.74 40.41
N MET A 20 19.32 -41.42 40.59
CA MET A 20 18.02 -40.76 40.43
C MET A 20 17.61 -40.85 38.96
N GLN A 21 16.93 -41.94 38.60
CA GLN A 21 16.09 -41.92 37.40
C GLN A 21 14.91 -40.99 37.68
N LEU A 22 15.05 -39.73 37.24
CA LEU A 22 13.91 -38.85 37.03
C LEU A 22 13.07 -39.46 35.92
N SER A 23 12.07 -40.25 36.31
CA SER A 23 10.99 -40.63 35.42
C SER A 23 10.17 -39.38 35.12
N PHE A 24 10.47 -38.71 34.02
CA PHE A 24 9.52 -37.78 33.41
C PHE A 24 8.29 -38.61 33.05
N ALA A 25 7.22 -38.50 33.84
CA ALA A 25 5.94 -39.07 33.50
C ALA A 25 5.52 -38.48 32.14
N GLN A 26 5.10 -39.34 31.21
CA GLN A 26 4.50 -38.87 29.98
C GLN A 26 3.27 -38.05 30.35
N ASP A 27 3.22 -36.81 29.90
CA ASP A 27 2.05 -35.98 30.10
C ASP A 27 0.87 -36.50 29.27
N ILE A 28 -0.27 -36.63 29.94
CA ILE A 28 -1.54 -37.18 29.45
C ILE A 28 -2.71 -36.22 29.66
N THR A 29 -2.43 -34.97 30.04
CA THR A 29 -3.46 -33.98 30.41
C THR A 29 -3.77 -33.12 29.19
N PRO A 30 -4.97 -33.21 28.59
CA PRO A 30 -5.28 -32.35 27.46
C PRO A 30 -5.36 -30.87 27.85
N PRO A 31 -4.91 -29.96 26.97
CA PRO A 31 -5.07 -28.53 27.21
C PRO A 31 -6.55 -28.12 27.24
N ALA A 32 -6.84 -26.95 27.78
CA ALA A 32 -8.18 -26.39 27.85
C ALA A 32 -8.79 -26.16 26.45
N THR A 33 -10.08 -26.47 26.31
CA THR A 33 -10.85 -26.19 25.08
C THR A 33 -10.83 -24.69 24.78
N PRO A 34 -10.50 -24.27 23.53
CA PRO A 34 -10.41 -22.86 23.18
C PRO A 34 -11.71 -22.08 23.45
N LEU A 35 -11.55 -20.92 24.07
CA LEU A 35 -12.64 -20.01 24.43
C LEU A 35 -12.87 -18.94 23.36
N GLY A 36 -14.07 -18.36 23.34
CA GLY A 36 -14.42 -17.27 22.43
C GLY A 36 -14.36 -17.61 20.94
N PHE A 37 -14.46 -18.90 20.58
CA PHE A 37 -14.43 -19.34 19.18
C PHE A 37 -15.65 -18.81 18.42
N GLN A 38 -15.40 -18.00 17.40
CA GLN A 38 -16.39 -17.30 16.59
C GLN A 38 -15.90 -17.13 15.14
N SER A 39 -16.80 -16.73 14.24
CA SER A 39 -16.51 -16.47 12.83
C SER A 39 -16.84 -15.04 12.43
N ILE A 40 -15.98 -14.44 11.62
CA ILE A 40 -16.27 -13.26 10.81
C ILE A 40 -16.39 -13.75 9.37
N SER A 41 -17.59 -13.66 8.82
CA SER A 41 -17.88 -14.06 7.44
C SER A 41 -17.63 -12.92 6.47
N TYR A 42 -17.18 -13.25 5.27
CA TYR A 42 -17.00 -12.33 4.16
C TYR A 42 -17.54 -12.98 2.88
N GLU A 43 -17.38 -12.31 1.75
CA GLU A 43 -18.01 -12.70 0.48
C GLU A 43 -17.44 -14.00 -0.11
N LEU A 44 -16.12 -14.18 -0.06
CA LEU A 44 -15.43 -15.34 -0.64
C LEU A 44 -14.53 -16.07 0.37
N HIS A 45 -14.47 -15.63 1.62
CA HIS A 45 -13.65 -16.24 2.67
C HIS A 45 -14.29 -16.13 4.05
N ILE A 46 -13.85 -16.95 4.99
CA ILE A 46 -14.28 -16.94 6.40
C ILE A 46 -13.04 -16.81 7.28
N ASN A 47 -13.11 -15.92 8.27
CA ASN A 47 -12.10 -15.83 9.32
C ASN A 47 -12.66 -16.38 10.62
N LEU A 48 -12.07 -17.47 11.11
CA LEU A 48 -12.33 -18.02 12.44
C LEU A 48 -11.36 -17.38 13.43
N VAL A 49 -11.85 -16.96 14.59
CA VAL A 49 -11.03 -16.32 15.64
C VAL A 49 -11.42 -16.87 17.02
N TRP A 50 -10.49 -16.89 17.95
CA TRP A 50 -10.67 -17.37 19.33
C TRP A 50 -9.80 -16.59 20.32
N GLN A 51 -9.96 -16.83 21.61
CA GLN A 51 -9.06 -16.28 22.63
C GLN A 51 -7.75 -17.10 22.67
N PRO A 52 -6.57 -16.46 22.72
CA PRO A 52 -5.30 -17.18 22.89
C PRO A 52 -5.30 -18.02 24.18
N ASN A 53 -4.92 -19.29 24.07
CA ASN A 53 -4.63 -20.15 25.20
C ASN A 53 -3.16 -19.92 25.66
N THR A 54 -2.94 -19.75 26.96
CA THR A 54 -1.67 -19.39 27.59
C THR A 54 -0.93 -20.57 28.25
N GLU A 55 -1.40 -21.81 28.08
CA GLU A 55 -0.75 -23.01 28.60
C GLU A 55 0.67 -23.18 28.03
N SER A 56 1.63 -23.50 28.88
CA SER A 56 3.07 -23.45 28.54
C SER A 56 3.48 -24.49 27.51
N ASP A 57 2.88 -25.67 27.59
CA ASP A 57 3.06 -26.87 26.77
C ASP A 57 2.10 -26.92 25.57
N LEU A 58 1.21 -25.94 25.39
CA LEU A 58 0.41 -25.80 24.18
C LEU A 58 1.33 -25.85 22.95
N ALA A 59 0.94 -26.61 21.93
CA ALA A 59 1.61 -26.68 20.63
C ALA A 59 0.83 -25.92 19.54
N GLY A 60 -0.51 -25.98 19.61
CA GLY A 60 -1.38 -25.24 18.71
C GLY A 60 -2.85 -25.63 18.81
N TYR A 61 -3.56 -25.43 17.70
CA TYR A 61 -4.99 -25.69 17.58
C TYR A 61 -5.28 -26.55 16.34
N LYS A 62 -6.37 -27.30 16.38
CA LYS A 62 -6.92 -28.08 15.27
C LYS A 62 -8.28 -27.52 14.89
N ILE A 63 -8.43 -27.10 13.64
CA ILE A 63 -9.69 -26.65 13.05
C ILE A 63 -10.39 -27.85 12.44
N TYR A 64 -11.70 -27.97 12.67
CA TYR A 64 -12.56 -29.00 12.12
C TYR A 64 -13.72 -28.37 11.36
N LYS A 65 -14.10 -28.98 10.24
CA LYS A 65 -15.19 -28.54 9.36
C LYS A 65 -16.24 -29.64 9.20
N TRP A 66 -17.51 -29.27 9.16
CA TRP A 66 -18.62 -30.19 8.91
C TRP A 66 -18.69 -30.60 7.44
N ASP A 67 -18.74 -31.90 7.16
CA ASP A 67 -18.83 -32.46 5.80
C ASP A 67 -20.26 -32.77 5.32
N GLY A 68 -21.26 -32.57 6.18
CA GLY A 68 -22.64 -33.02 5.97
C GLY A 68 -23.08 -34.10 6.95
N SER A 69 -22.13 -34.82 7.56
CA SER A 69 -22.34 -35.98 8.43
C SER A 69 -21.52 -35.95 9.73
N THR A 70 -20.28 -35.46 9.67
CA THR A 70 -19.33 -35.44 10.78
C THR A 70 -18.37 -34.24 10.67
N TYR A 71 -17.59 -34.02 11.74
CA TYR A 71 -16.55 -32.99 11.79
C TYR A 71 -15.20 -33.56 11.36
N GLN A 72 -14.76 -33.22 10.14
CA GLN A 72 -13.47 -33.61 9.60
C GLN A 72 -12.38 -32.62 10.01
N PHE A 73 -11.16 -33.12 10.19
CA PHE A 73 -9.98 -32.26 10.39
C PHE A 73 -9.70 -31.43 9.13
N LEU A 74 -9.55 -30.12 9.30
CA LEU A 74 -9.27 -29.17 8.22
C LEU A 74 -7.82 -28.67 8.25
N ALA A 75 -7.34 -28.18 9.40
CA ALA A 75 -6.04 -27.52 9.50
C ALA A 75 -5.45 -27.56 10.92
N ASN A 76 -4.11 -27.52 11.01
CA ASN A 76 -3.38 -27.18 12.24
C ASN A 76 -3.03 -25.69 12.22
N VAL A 77 -3.20 -25.01 13.36
CA VAL A 77 -2.82 -23.61 13.56
C VAL A 77 -1.80 -23.55 14.70
N LYS A 78 -0.69 -22.82 14.51
CA LYS A 78 0.38 -22.71 15.52
C LYS A 78 -0.08 -21.87 16.71
N LYS A 79 0.41 -22.18 17.92
CA LYS A 79 -0.03 -21.53 19.18
C LYS A 79 0.03 -20.01 19.22
N TYR A 80 0.93 -19.39 18.46
CA TYR A 80 1.08 -17.93 18.38
C TYR A 80 0.01 -17.25 17.50
N ARG A 81 -0.90 -18.00 16.87
CA ARG A 81 -2.06 -17.48 16.13
C ARG A 81 -3.35 -17.84 16.84
N SER A 82 -4.24 -16.85 16.99
CA SER A 82 -5.61 -17.01 17.47
C SER A 82 -6.66 -16.82 16.37
N PHE A 83 -6.24 -16.98 15.11
CA PHE A 83 -7.10 -16.90 13.93
C PHE A 83 -6.71 -17.87 12.82
N PHE A 84 -7.70 -18.24 12.00
CA PHE A 84 -7.57 -19.05 10.79
C PHE A 84 -8.47 -18.50 9.67
N SER A 85 -7.93 -18.44 8.45
CA SER A 85 -8.60 -17.90 7.26
C SER A 85 -8.88 -19.04 6.28
N GLU A 86 -10.13 -19.29 5.90
CA GLU A 86 -10.49 -20.26 4.85
C GLU A 86 -11.04 -19.54 3.61
N TRP A 87 -10.44 -19.78 2.45
CA TRP A 87 -11.00 -19.34 1.17
C TRP A 87 -12.13 -20.29 0.73
N ILE A 88 -13.34 -19.74 0.59
CA ILE A 88 -14.55 -20.48 0.23
C ILE A 88 -14.86 -20.35 -1.27
N GLY A 89 -14.50 -19.22 -1.88
CA GLY A 89 -14.63 -18.98 -3.32
C GLY A 89 -16.06 -18.77 -3.84
N GLY A 90 -17.06 -18.56 -2.96
CA GLY A 90 -18.43 -18.28 -3.37
C GLY A 90 -19.33 -17.76 -2.25
N THR A 91 -20.41 -17.08 -2.64
CA THR A 91 -21.41 -16.47 -1.74
C THR A 91 -22.56 -17.42 -1.42
N SER A 92 -23.28 -17.14 -0.34
CA SER A 92 -24.40 -17.93 0.19
C SER A 92 -24.03 -19.37 0.58
N ILE A 93 -22.76 -19.63 0.90
CA ILE A 93 -22.28 -20.97 1.28
C ILE A 93 -22.25 -21.07 2.81
N THR A 94 -23.10 -21.95 3.35
CA THR A 94 -23.12 -22.25 4.79
C THR A 94 -21.97 -23.18 5.13
N ASN A 95 -21.18 -22.80 6.14
CA ASN A 95 -20.08 -23.59 6.67
C ASN A 95 -20.24 -23.74 8.19
N LYS A 96 -19.79 -24.86 8.74
CA LYS A 96 -19.82 -25.12 10.19
C LYS A 96 -18.47 -25.60 10.70
N TYR A 97 -18.03 -25.06 11.83
CA TYR A 97 -16.70 -25.30 12.37
C TYR A 97 -16.70 -25.64 13.86
N LYS A 98 -15.64 -26.33 14.28
CA LYS A 98 -15.22 -26.50 15.68
C LYS A 98 -13.71 -26.39 15.78
N ILE A 99 -13.20 -26.09 16.97
CA ILE A 99 -11.78 -26.03 17.27
C ILE A 99 -11.43 -26.89 18.49
N ALA A 100 -10.23 -27.46 18.52
CA ALA A 100 -9.60 -28.03 19.71
C ALA A 100 -8.19 -27.46 19.89
N ALA A 101 -7.70 -27.40 21.13
CA ALA A 101 -6.29 -27.18 21.44
C ALA A 101 -5.53 -28.52 21.44
N TYR A 102 -4.22 -28.48 21.18
CA TYR A 102 -3.33 -29.62 21.39
C TYR A 102 -1.96 -29.19 21.93
N ASP A 103 -1.38 -30.01 22.80
CA ASP A 103 -0.10 -29.78 23.47
C ASP A 103 1.10 -30.42 22.72
N LEU A 104 2.29 -30.28 23.29
CA LEU A 104 3.53 -30.88 22.79
C LEU A 104 3.55 -32.42 22.93
N SER A 105 2.74 -32.99 23.82
CA SER A 105 2.53 -34.44 24.02
C SER A 105 1.55 -35.02 22.97
N ASN A 106 0.83 -34.17 22.24
CA ASN A 106 -0.30 -34.44 21.36
C ASN A 106 -1.60 -34.88 22.06
N ASN A 107 -1.79 -34.57 23.35
CA ASN A 107 -3.13 -34.64 23.92
C ASN A 107 -4.01 -33.53 23.30
N ILE A 108 -5.30 -33.80 23.13
CA ILE A 108 -6.22 -32.91 22.40
C ILE A 108 -7.41 -32.58 23.29
N SER A 109 -7.74 -31.29 23.40
CA SER A 109 -8.88 -30.82 24.18
C SER A 109 -10.21 -31.40 23.66
N LEU A 110 -11.29 -31.26 24.43
CA LEU A 110 -12.63 -31.39 23.86
C LEU A 110 -12.82 -30.35 22.74
N LEU A 111 -13.62 -30.69 21.73
CA LEU A 111 -14.03 -29.75 20.69
C LEU A 111 -14.88 -28.61 21.28
N SER A 112 -14.74 -27.42 20.73
CA SER A 112 -15.57 -26.26 21.03
C SER A 112 -17.06 -26.47 20.71
N ALA A 113 -17.88 -25.51 21.13
CA ALA A 113 -19.18 -25.30 20.53
C ALA A 113 -19.08 -25.13 19.00
N GLU A 114 -20.15 -25.47 18.29
CA GLU A 114 -20.27 -25.27 16.85
C GLU A 114 -20.42 -23.79 16.52
N VAL A 115 -19.65 -23.32 15.54
CA VAL A 115 -19.84 -22.04 14.87
C VAL A 115 -20.40 -22.31 13.49
N THR A 116 -21.64 -21.89 13.22
CA THR A 116 -22.26 -21.89 11.89
C THR A 116 -22.15 -20.48 11.30
N THR A 117 -21.74 -20.38 10.04
CA THR A 117 -21.55 -19.10 9.33
C THR A 117 -21.91 -19.23 7.85
N LEU A 118 -22.20 -18.12 7.19
CA LEU A 118 -22.68 -18.03 5.81
C LEU A 118 -21.88 -16.96 5.07
N THR A 119 -21.24 -17.28 3.95
CA THR A 119 -20.63 -16.24 3.09
C THR A 119 -21.73 -15.38 2.45
N HIS A 120 -21.54 -14.08 2.30
CA HIS A 120 -22.58 -13.16 1.85
C HIS A 120 -22.04 -12.05 0.95
N GLN A 121 -22.87 -11.52 0.05
CA GLN A 121 -22.47 -10.37 -0.76
C GLN A 121 -22.16 -9.18 0.16
N MET A 122 -20.94 -8.65 0.05
CA MET A 122 -20.46 -7.58 0.93
C MET A 122 -20.85 -6.20 0.43
N THR A 123 -21.19 -5.34 1.38
CA THR A 123 -21.27 -3.89 1.20
C THR A 123 -19.88 -3.27 1.07
N ASP A 124 -19.85 -2.03 0.59
CA ASP A 124 -18.61 -1.25 0.41
C ASP A 124 -17.88 -1.05 1.75
N ASP A 125 -18.59 -0.74 2.84
CA ASP A 125 -17.99 -0.64 4.17
C ASP A 125 -17.43 -1.96 4.69
N GLU A 126 -18.04 -3.10 4.37
CA GLU A 126 -17.50 -4.43 4.71
C GLU A 126 -16.22 -4.74 3.93
N PHE A 127 -16.09 -4.30 2.67
CA PHE A 127 -14.83 -4.42 1.93
C PHE A 127 -13.71 -3.62 2.62
N LEU A 128 -14.01 -2.40 3.06
CA LEU A 128 -13.05 -1.55 3.76
C LEU A 128 -12.67 -2.12 5.14
N ASP A 129 -13.65 -2.57 5.93
CA ASP A 129 -13.42 -3.24 7.21
C ASP A 129 -12.62 -4.54 7.05
N MET A 130 -12.93 -5.34 6.03
CA MET A 130 -12.21 -6.58 5.70
C MET A 130 -10.73 -6.29 5.40
N THR A 131 -10.46 -5.35 4.49
CA THR A 131 -9.10 -4.97 4.11
C THR A 131 -8.34 -4.40 5.30
N GLN A 132 -8.88 -3.40 6.00
CA GLN A 132 -8.21 -2.81 7.16
C GLN A 132 -7.95 -3.84 8.28
N ARG A 133 -8.92 -4.73 8.58
CA ARG A 133 -8.75 -5.75 9.64
C ARG A 133 -7.72 -6.82 9.27
N ALA A 134 -7.68 -7.26 8.02
CA ALA A 134 -6.68 -8.22 7.57
C ALA A 134 -5.28 -7.59 7.57
N THR A 135 -5.15 -6.38 7.02
CA THR A 135 -3.89 -5.62 6.99
C THR A 135 -3.36 -5.27 8.40
N LEU A 136 -4.24 -4.98 9.37
CA LEU A 136 -3.83 -4.75 10.77
C LEU A 136 -3.01 -5.91 11.35
N ARG A 137 -3.34 -7.17 11.00
CA ARG A 137 -2.65 -8.36 11.52
C ARG A 137 -1.15 -8.38 11.19
N TYR A 138 -0.72 -7.70 10.14
CA TYR A 138 0.70 -7.56 9.82
C TYR A 138 1.45 -6.81 10.94
N PHE A 139 0.85 -5.73 11.44
CA PHE A 139 1.42 -4.89 12.49
C PHE A 139 1.08 -5.40 13.89
N TRP A 140 -0.03 -6.13 14.03
CA TRP A 140 -0.51 -6.65 15.29
C TRP A 140 0.02 -8.05 15.59
N ASP A 141 -0.41 -9.07 14.83
CA ASP A 141 -0.07 -10.48 15.03
C ASP A 141 1.36 -10.82 14.54
N TRP A 142 1.84 -10.18 13.48
CA TRP A 142 3.22 -10.34 12.97
C TRP A 142 4.20 -9.24 13.43
N GLY A 143 3.71 -8.20 14.10
CA GLY A 143 4.56 -7.19 14.75
C GLY A 143 5.53 -7.84 15.73
N ASP A 144 6.77 -7.34 15.79
CA ASP A 144 7.82 -8.04 16.53
C ASP A 144 7.49 -8.14 18.03
N PRO A 145 7.61 -9.33 18.65
CA PRO A 145 7.17 -9.51 20.03
C PRO A 145 8.02 -8.74 21.05
N ASN A 146 9.25 -8.34 20.70
CA ASN A 146 10.19 -7.68 21.60
C ASN A 146 10.09 -6.15 21.51
N SER A 147 10.04 -5.60 20.29
CA SER A 147 9.95 -4.15 20.04
C SER A 147 8.52 -3.64 19.91
N GLY A 148 7.58 -4.50 19.49
CA GLY A 148 6.22 -4.13 19.09
C GLY A 148 6.13 -3.49 17.69
N ILE A 149 7.26 -3.27 17.02
CA ILE A 149 7.41 -2.54 15.75
C ILE A 149 7.26 -3.51 14.56
N ALA A 150 6.99 -2.97 13.37
CA ALA A 150 6.88 -3.74 12.14
C ALA A 150 8.19 -4.45 11.77
N ARG A 151 8.06 -5.71 11.34
CA ARG A 151 9.10 -6.39 10.54
C ARG A 151 9.10 -5.83 9.13
N GLU A 152 10.24 -5.86 8.45
CA GLU A 152 10.36 -5.42 7.06
C GLU A 152 9.42 -6.21 6.13
N ARG A 153 9.46 -7.53 6.26
CA ARG A 153 8.72 -8.48 5.44
C ARG A 153 8.07 -9.60 6.26
N TRP A 154 7.11 -10.26 5.61
CA TRP A 154 6.71 -11.62 5.92
C TRP A 154 6.90 -12.46 4.66
N GLN A 155 7.52 -13.64 4.79
CA GLN A 155 7.57 -14.65 3.73
C GLN A 155 7.24 -16.04 4.28
N PRO A 156 6.76 -16.98 3.45
CA PRO A 156 6.61 -18.37 3.83
C PRO A 156 7.95 -19.01 4.25
N ASN A 157 8.02 -19.49 5.50
CA ASN A 157 9.17 -20.18 6.11
C ASN A 157 10.41 -19.31 6.41
N GLU A 158 10.31 -17.99 6.28
CA GLU A 158 11.42 -17.09 6.61
C GLU A 158 11.63 -16.97 8.13
N SER A 159 12.90 -16.91 8.53
CA SER A 159 13.35 -16.69 9.92
C SER A 159 13.95 -15.31 10.15
N ASP A 160 13.94 -14.46 9.12
CA ASP A 160 14.33 -13.06 9.27
C ASP A 160 13.33 -12.35 10.20
N VAL A 161 13.91 -11.62 11.15
CA VAL A 161 13.22 -10.82 12.16
C VAL A 161 13.68 -9.36 12.09
N THR A 162 14.25 -8.95 10.96
CA THR A 162 14.63 -7.57 10.68
C THR A 162 13.39 -6.67 10.77
N ASN A 163 13.48 -5.67 11.63
CA ASN A 163 12.47 -4.64 11.83
C ASN A 163 12.81 -3.41 10.98
N THR A 164 11.78 -2.69 10.54
CA THR A 164 11.91 -1.49 9.70
C THR A 164 11.30 -0.27 10.40
N ILE A 165 11.93 0.89 10.25
CA ILE A 165 11.53 2.10 10.99
C ILE A 165 10.38 2.84 10.32
N GLY A 166 10.38 3.11 9.02
CA GLY A 166 9.26 3.80 8.37
C GLY A 166 8.02 2.92 8.25
N GLY A 167 8.18 1.65 7.85
CA GLY A 167 7.12 0.65 7.97
C GLY A 167 6.64 0.48 9.42
N GLY A 168 7.52 0.67 10.40
CA GLY A 168 7.19 0.76 11.82
C GLY A 168 6.30 1.97 12.16
N GLY A 169 6.59 3.15 11.60
CA GLY A 169 5.76 4.35 11.69
C GLY A 169 4.37 4.17 11.10
N PHE A 170 4.29 3.50 9.96
CA PHE A 170 3.01 3.13 9.35
C PHE A 170 2.26 2.13 10.24
N GLY A 171 2.97 1.20 10.88
CA GLY A 171 2.42 0.29 11.89
C GLY A 171 1.87 0.96 13.14
N VAL A 172 2.52 2.02 13.63
CA VAL A 172 2.01 2.87 14.73
C VAL A 172 0.65 3.47 14.35
N MET A 173 0.52 3.99 13.12
CA MET A 173 -0.75 4.50 12.62
C MET A 173 -1.79 3.38 12.40
N ALA A 174 -1.38 2.22 11.89
CA ALA A 174 -2.24 1.04 11.77
C ALA A 174 -2.86 0.61 13.12
N ILE A 175 -2.08 0.64 14.21
CA ILE A 175 -2.58 0.37 15.57
C ILE A 175 -3.65 1.38 15.98
N ILE A 176 -3.47 2.68 15.69
CA ILE A 176 -4.48 3.71 15.95
C ILE A 176 -5.77 3.41 15.19
N VAL A 177 -5.68 3.05 13.91
CA VAL A 177 -6.84 2.62 13.10
C VAL A 177 -7.51 1.40 13.73
N GLY A 178 -6.73 0.39 14.15
CA GLY A 178 -7.23 -0.82 14.77
C GLY A 178 -8.03 -0.58 16.06
N ILE A 179 -7.60 0.39 16.89
CA ILE A 179 -8.36 0.79 18.08
C ILE A 179 -9.61 1.58 17.67
N HIS A 180 -9.50 2.53 16.74
CA HIS A 180 -10.62 3.37 16.30
C HIS A 180 -11.75 2.55 15.65
N ARG A 181 -11.40 1.50 14.91
CA ARG A 181 -12.35 0.55 14.29
C ARG A 181 -12.82 -0.57 15.22
N GLY A 182 -12.34 -0.61 16.47
CA GLY A 182 -12.68 -1.67 17.43
C GLY A 182 -12.19 -3.07 17.00
N PHE A 183 -11.12 -3.15 16.20
CA PHE A 183 -10.48 -4.40 15.82
C PHE A 183 -9.59 -4.95 16.95
N ILE A 184 -9.03 -4.05 17.76
CA ILE A 184 -8.29 -4.31 19.01
C ILE A 184 -8.79 -3.35 20.09
N SER A 185 -8.61 -3.68 21.38
CA SER A 185 -9.01 -2.78 22.45
C SER A 185 -8.02 -1.62 22.62
N ARG A 186 -8.48 -0.49 23.19
CA ARG A 186 -7.58 0.62 23.54
C ARG A 186 -6.55 0.21 24.58
N ALA A 187 -6.90 -0.67 25.52
CA ALA A 187 -5.98 -1.15 26.55
C ALA A 187 -4.82 -1.94 25.94
N ASP A 188 -5.09 -2.89 25.03
CA ASP A 188 -4.06 -3.62 24.30
C ASP A 188 -3.21 -2.66 23.45
N GLY A 189 -3.86 -1.68 22.82
CA GLY A 189 -3.20 -0.62 22.06
C GLY A 189 -2.24 0.23 22.89
N VAL A 190 -2.61 0.59 24.12
CA VAL A 190 -1.75 1.30 25.09
C VAL A 190 -0.55 0.46 25.48
N GLU A 191 -0.73 -0.81 25.82
CA GLU A 191 0.39 -1.71 26.17
C GLU A 191 1.34 -1.96 24.99
N ARG A 192 0.80 -2.08 23.76
CA ARG A 192 1.62 -2.12 22.55
C ARG A 192 2.40 -0.82 22.35
N MET A 193 1.75 0.33 22.53
CA MET A 193 2.39 1.63 22.31
C MET A 193 3.48 1.91 23.34
N LYS A 194 3.26 1.57 24.62
CA LYS A 194 4.30 1.59 25.67
C LYS A 194 5.53 0.78 25.25
N LYS A 195 5.34 -0.48 24.83
CA LYS A 195 6.45 -1.31 24.32
C LYS A 195 7.22 -0.64 23.19
N ILE A 196 6.52 -0.07 22.20
CA ILE A 196 7.14 0.63 21.06
C ILE A 196 7.96 1.84 21.52
N VAL A 197 7.36 2.75 22.31
CA VAL A 197 8.03 3.98 22.72
C VAL A 197 9.18 3.71 23.68
N ASP A 198 9.06 2.73 24.58
CA ASP A 198 10.14 2.31 25.48
C ASP A 198 11.31 1.70 24.70
N PHE A 199 11.03 0.90 23.66
CA PHE A 199 12.06 0.34 22.79
C PHE A 199 12.80 1.43 22.01
N LEU A 200 12.05 2.36 21.39
CA LEU A 200 12.60 3.50 20.66
C LEU A 200 13.34 4.49 21.58
N ALA A 201 12.91 4.64 22.83
CA ALA A 201 13.58 5.52 23.79
C ALA A 201 14.90 4.93 24.30
N ALA A 202 14.89 3.65 24.72
CA ALA A 202 15.93 3.08 25.57
C ALA A 202 16.78 1.96 24.96
N LYS A 203 16.35 1.33 23.85
CA LYS A 203 17.03 0.12 23.31
C LYS A 203 17.62 0.27 21.92
N ILE A 204 16.94 0.96 21.01
CA ILE A 204 17.41 1.08 19.62
C ILE A 204 18.67 1.95 19.52
N ASP A 205 19.58 1.59 18.62
CA ASP A 205 20.69 2.45 18.24
C ASP A 205 20.18 3.77 17.63
N LYS A 206 20.86 4.87 17.94
CA LYS A 206 20.53 6.22 17.49
C LYS A 206 21.76 6.92 16.96
N PHE A 207 21.56 7.71 15.91
CA PHE A 207 22.60 8.41 15.18
C PHE A 207 22.17 9.86 15.07
N HIS A 208 22.72 10.72 15.93
CA HIS A 208 22.23 12.11 16.10
C HIS A 208 20.71 12.17 16.34
N GLY A 209 20.22 11.24 17.16
CA GLY A 209 18.81 11.05 17.51
C GLY A 209 17.98 10.29 16.49
N ALA A 210 18.34 10.32 15.20
CA ALA A 210 17.68 9.56 14.15
C ALA A 210 17.91 8.04 14.31
N PHE A 211 16.96 7.26 13.80
CA PHE A 211 16.96 5.80 13.82
C PHE A 211 17.60 5.23 12.53
N PRO A 212 18.13 4.00 12.54
CA PRO A 212 18.54 3.33 11.31
C PRO A 212 17.33 2.93 10.45
N HIS A 213 17.57 2.58 9.18
CA HIS A 213 16.54 2.01 8.30
C HIS A 213 16.03 0.67 8.87
N TRP A 214 16.96 -0.27 9.11
CA TRP A 214 16.68 -1.58 9.69
C TRP A 214 17.36 -1.79 11.04
N PHE A 215 16.72 -2.58 11.90
CA PHE A 215 17.27 -2.99 13.18
C PHE A 215 16.79 -4.39 13.60
N ASN A 216 17.51 -5.01 14.52
CA ASN A 216 17.10 -6.27 15.12
C ASN A 216 16.12 -6.01 16.28
N GLY A 217 14.88 -6.50 16.15
CA GLY A 217 13.82 -6.28 17.15
C GLY A 217 14.14 -6.79 18.56
N SER A 218 15.03 -7.78 18.71
CA SER A 218 15.42 -8.33 20.02
C SER A 218 16.49 -7.50 20.72
N THR A 219 17.45 -6.93 19.98
CA THR A 219 18.64 -6.26 20.54
C THR A 219 18.63 -4.74 20.41
N GLY A 220 17.80 -4.18 19.52
CA GLY A 220 17.82 -2.76 19.15
C GLY A 220 18.98 -2.37 18.23
N LYS A 221 19.83 -3.32 17.82
CA LYS A 221 21.02 -3.02 17.02
C LYS A 221 20.71 -2.83 15.56
N VAL A 222 21.37 -1.85 14.94
CA VAL A 222 21.29 -1.59 13.50
C VAL A 222 21.58 -2.86 12.70
N VAL A 223 20.74 -3.14 11.72
CA VAL A 223 20.98 -4.12 10.65
C VAL A 223 21.30 -3.30 9.41
N LYS A 224 22.39 -3.62 8.71
CA LYS A 224 22.81 -2.81 7.56
C LYS A 224 21.78 -2.91 6.44
N PHE A 225 21.38 -1.76 5.91
CA PHE A 225 20.73 -1.73 4.61
C PHE A 225 21.82 -1.78 3.53
N GLY A 226 21.74 -2.75 2.62
CA GLY A 226 22.84 -3.11 1.74
C GLY A 226 24.15 -3.40 2.51
N ASN A 227 25.29 -3.04 1.90
CA ASN A 227 26.61 -3.33 2.45
C ASN A 227 27.13 -2.28 3.47
N TYR A 228 26.67 -1.02 3.38
CA TYR A 228 27.34 0.12 4.04
C TYR A 228 26.44 1.01 4.90
N GLN A 229 25.12 1.00 4.75
CA GLN A 229 24.23 1.88 5.52
C GLN A 229 24.01 1.28 6.92
N ASP A 230 24.94 1.60 7.82
CA ASP A 230 25.04 1.12 9.21
C ASP A 230 24.80 2.22 10.26
N GLY A 231 24.14 3.30 9.85
CA GLY A 231 23.77 4.43 10.69
C GLY A 231 22.34 4.91 10.47
N GLY A 232 22.07 6.17 10.79
CA GLY A 232 20.71 6.70 10.79
C GLY A 232 20.20 7.07 9.40
N ASP A 233 18.94 6.78 9.16
CA ASP A 233 18.16 7.11 7.97
C ASP A 233 17.12 8.17 8.36
N ILE A 234 17.26 9.39 7.83
CA ILE A 234 16.41 10.51 8.23
C ILE A 234 15.02 10.44 7.58
N VAL A 235 14.90 9.75 6.44
CA VAL A 235 13.62 9.55 5.74
C VAL A 235 12.78 8.52 6.49
N GLU A 236 13.34 7.36 6.81
CA GLU A 236 12.66 6.35 7.65
C GLU A 236 12.30 6.92 9.02
N THR A 237 13.22 7.67 9.65
CA THR A 237 12.96 8.39 10.90
C THR A 237 11.76 9.33 10.77
N SER A 238 11.62 10.05 9.65
CA SER A 238 10.47 10.93 9.42
C SER A 238 9.13 10.18 9.32
N PHE A 239 9.14 9.00 8.70
CA PHE A 239 7.96 8.14 8.61
C PHE A 239 7.55 7.58 9.98
N MET A 240 8.52 7.19 10.82
CA MET A 240 8.29 6.86 12.23
C MET A 240 7.71 8.05 13.01
N ILE A 241 8.32 9.23 12.91
CA ILE A 241 7.87 10.41 13.64
C ILE A 241 6.49 10.89 13.20
N GLN A 242 6.15 10.80 11.92
CA GLN A 242 4.78 11.06 11.44
C GLN A 242 3.75 10.17 12.17
N GLY A 243 4.04 8.88 12.34
CA GLY A 243 3.18 7.98 13.11
C GLY A 243 3.16 8.26 14.61
N LEU A 244 4.33 8.53 15.22
CA LEU A 244 4.41 8.85 16.65
C LEU A 244 3.70 10.16 17.01
N LEU A 245 3.79 11.21 16.18
CA LEU A 245 3.05 12.46 16.43
C LEU A 245 1.53 12.24 16.36
N ALA A 246 1.04 11.41 15.43
CA ALA A 246 -0.36 11.00 15.43
C ALA A 246 -0.73 10.21 16.72
N ALA A 247 0.13 9.30 17.18
CA ALA A 247 -0.07 8.54 18.42
C ALA A 247 -0.10 9.44 19.66
N LYS A 248 0.79 10.43 19.77
CA LYS A 248 0.83 11.42 20.86
C LYS A 248 -0.50 12.17 20.99
N GLN A 249 -1.16 12.46 19.87
CA GLN A 249 -2.46 13.14 19.85
C GLN A 249 -3.64 12.17 20.09
N TYR A 250 -3.49 10.88 19.78
CA TYR A 250 -4.51 9.85 19.98
C TYR A 250 -4.58 9.32 21.41
N PHE A 251 -3.41 9.10 22.04
CA PHE A 251 -3.28 8.65 23.42
C PHE A 251 -3.35 9.84 24.37
N ASN A 252 -4.53 10.47 24.45
CA ASN A 252 -4.79 11.74 25.12
C ASN A 252 -5.59 11.63 26.44
N LEU A 253 -5.84 10.42 26.95
CA LEU A 253 -6.54 10.25 28.23
C LEU A 253 -5.67 10.71 29.41
N GLN A 254 -6.34 11.13 30.48
CA GLN A 254 -5.74 11.58 31.74
C GLN A 254 -5.45 10.37 32.65
N ASN A 255 -4.49 9.56 32.23
CA ASN A 255 -3.94 8.43 33.00
C ASN A 255 -2.41 8.35 32.80
N SER A 256 -1.73 7.65 33.72
CA SER A 256 -0.26 7.57 33.75
C SER A 256 0.36 6.86 32.54
N ASP A 257 -0.33 5.87 31.96
CA ASP A 257 0.17 5.09 30.83
C ASP A 257 0.16 5.90 29.52
N GLU A 258 -0.94 6.61 29.26
CA GLU A 258 -1.04 7.51 28.11
C GLU A 258 -0.21 8.79 28.31
N GLU A 259 -0.04 9.27 29.55
CA GLU A 259 0.91 10.34 29.85
C GLU A 259 2.36 9.92 29.58
N LEU A 260 2.75 8.71 30.00
CA LEU A 260 4.06 8.13 29.67
C LEU A 260 4.25 8.06 28.14
N ILE A 261 3.28 7.52 27.38
CA ILE A 261 3.34 7.48 25.91
C ILE A 261 3.59 8.87 25.33
N ARG A 262 2.81 9.89 25.73
CA ARG A 262 2.97 11.25 25.20
C ARG A 262 4.32 11.86 25.53
N ASN A 263 4.80 11.68 26.76
CA ASN A 263 6.07 12.23 27.23
C ASN A 263 7.27 11.55 26.57
N THR A 264 7.24 10.23 26.42
CA THR A 264 8.30 9.48 25.73
C THR A 264 8.35 9.81 24.24
N ILE A 265 7.20 9.95 23.57
CA ILE A 265 7.15 10.42 22.17
C ILE A 265 7.71 11.83 22.05
N LYS A 266 7.35 12.74 22.96
CA LYS A 266 7.89 14.10 22.99
C LYS A 266 9.43 14.07 23.12
N GLN A 267 9.97 13.28 24.05
CA GLN A 267 11.42 13.12 24.23
C GLN A 267 12.11 12.56 22.96
N ILE A 268 11.50 11.58 22.28
CA ILE A 268 12.03 11.04 21.02
C ILE A 268 12.06 12.12 19.93
N TRP A 269 10.95 12.84 19.75
CA TRP A 269 10.81 13.91 18.77
C TRP A 269 11.78 15.08 18.98
N GLU A 270 11.89 15.55 20.23
CA GLU A 270 12.81 16.64 20.62
C GLU A 270 14.29 16.22 20.57
N GLY A 271 14.58 14.92 20.54
CA GLY A 271 15.95 14.38 20.52
C GLY A 271 16.57 14.15 19.15
N ILE A 272 15.85 14.37 18.05
CA ILE A 272 16.35 14.17 16.67
C ILE A 272 16.99 15.46 16.17
N ASP A 273 18.26 15.38 15.76
CA ASP A 273 19.03 16.51 15.25
C ASP A 273 18.88 16.64 13.73
N TRP A 274 17.78 17.24 13.28
CA TRP A 274 17.49 17.42 11.85
C TRP A 274 18.49 18.37 11.17
N ASP A 275 19.04 19.34 11.90
CA ASP A 275 20.05 20.27 11.36
C ASP A 275 21.39 19.58 11.09
N PHE A 276 21.80 18.64 11.95
CA PHE A 276 22.96 17.79 11.71
C PHE A 276 22.89 17.08 10.35
N TYR A 277 21.72 16.53 9.99
CA TYR A 277 21.50 15.81 8.73
C TYR A 277 21.61 16.69 7.47
N ARG A 278 21.77 18.01 7.59
CA ARG A 278 22.19 18.84 6.45
C ARG A 278 23.64 18.63 6.03
N GLY A 279 24.50 18.14 6.94
CA GLY A 279 25.96 18.09 6.71
C GLY A 279 26.57 19.46 6.42
N GLY A 280 25.94 20.55 6.88
CA GLY A 280 26.31 21.93 6.55
C GLY A 280 25.79 22.45 5.19
N SER A 281 25.07 21.63 4.42
CA SER A 281 24.51 22.00 3.11
C SER A 281 23.18 22.77 3.17
N ASN A 282 22.63 23.11 2.00
CA ASN A 282 21.32 23.77 1.85
C ASN A 282 20.16 22.77 1.66
N GLY A 283 20.39 21.47 1.85
CA GLY A 283 19.39 20.40 1.82
C GLY A 283 19.69 19.35 2.90
N LEU A 284 19.02 18.20 2.85
CA LEU A 284 19.23 17.07 3.76
C LEU A 284 19.93 15.91 3.04
N TYR A 285 20.89 15.27 3.72
CA TYR A 285 21.41 13.96 3.34
C TYR A 285 20.47 12.85 3.83
N TRP A 286 20.26 11.82 3.01
CA TRP A 286 19.37 10.70 3.37
C TRP A 286 19.90 9.91 4.58
N ASN A 287 21.20 9.59 4.56
CA ASN A 287 21.81 8.74 5.58
C ASN A 287 23.08 9.39 6.17
N TRP A 288 23.37 9.05 7.43
CA TRP A 288 24.66 9.29 8.06
C TRP A 288 25.13 8.02 8.76
N SER A 289 26.38 7.64 8.52
CA SER A 289 27.01 6.44 9.09
C SER A 289 28.04 6.79 10.16
N PRO A 290 28.13 6.06 11.29
CA PRO A 290 29.25 6.20 12.22
C PRO A 290 30.60 5.79 11.59
N THR A 291 30.57 4.94 10.57
CA THR A 291 31.75 4.42 9.85
C THR A 291 32.19 5.35 8.71
N TYR A 292 31.23 5.86 7.92
CA TYR A 292 31.46 6.57 6.66
C TYR A 292 31.01 8.04 6.66
N GLN A 293 30.39 8.51 7.75
CA GLN A 293 29.77 9.83 7.85
C GLN A 293 28.71 10.02 6.75
N PHE A 294 28.73 11.15 6.04
CA PHE A 294 27.87 11.39 4.87
C PHE A 294 28.42 10.77 3.57
N ASN A 295 29.65 10.26 3.56
CA ASN A 295 30.31 9.71 2.37
C ASN A 295 30.16 8.19 2.29
N ILE A 296 28.92 7.71 2.32
CA ILE A 296 28.62 6.28 2.27
C ILE A 296 28.90 5.74 0.84
N PRO A 297 29.66 4.62 0.69
CA PRO A 297 29.96 4.03 -0.62
C PRO A 297 28.73 3.64 -1.45
N GLU A 298 28.95 3.43 -2.76
CA GLU A 298 27.93 3.01 -3.73
C GLU A 298 26.69 3.93 -3.82
N GLY A 299 26.83 5.19 -3.40
CA GLY A 299 25.73 6.16 -3.39
C GLY A 299 24.78 6.02 -2.19
N GLY A 300 25.17 5.26 -1.15
CA GLY A 300 24.34 5.01 0.04
C GLY A 300 24.05 6.22 0.92
N SER A 301 24.49 7.43 0.54
CA SER A 301 23.95 8.69 1.03
C SER A 301 24.15 9.79 -0.02
N PHE A 302 23.14 10.64 -0.18
CA PHE A 302 23.09 11.73 -1.13
C PHE A 302 22.16 12.84 -0.61
N LEU A 303 22.33 14.05 -1.15
CA LEU A 303 21.35 15.12 -0.95
C LEU A 303 20.09 14.80 -1.74
N PHE A 304 18.97 14.60 -1.06
CA PHE A 304 17.70 14.27 -1.69
C PHE A 304 16.84 15.52 -1.90
N HIS A 305 16.12 15.52 -3.02
CA HIS A 305 15.29 16.61 -3.51
C HIS A 305 13.93 16.06 -3.92
N GLY A 306 12.90 16.90 -3.91
CA GLY A 306 11.61 16.56 -4.50
C GLY A 306 11.66 16.58 -6.03
N TRP A 307 10.70 15.99 -6.72
CA TRP A 307 9.48 15.34 -6.19
C TRP A 307 9.74 13.87 -5.86
N SER A 308 9.39 13.44 -4.65
CA SER A 308 9.52 12.05 -4.19
C SER A 308 8.65 11.78 -2.93
N GLU A 309 8.76 10.60 -2.33
CA GLU A 309 8.18 10.24 -1.03
C GLU A 309 8.65 11.08 0.18
N THR A 310 9.65 11.95 0.01
CA THR A 310 10.43 12.56 1.11
C THR A 310 9.97 13.95 1.59
N MET A 311 8.80 14.44 1.16
CA MET A 311 8.26 15.76 1.57
C MET A 311 8.18 15.90 3.10
N ILE A 312 7.64 14.86 3.77
CA ILE A 312 7.44 14.85 5.22
C ILE A 312 8.74 14.97 6.01
N THR A 313 9.86 14.49 5.45
CA THR A 313 11.20 14.63 6.01
C THR A 313 11.61 16.09 6.15
N TYR A 314 11.45 16.87 5.08
CA TYR A 314 11.74 18.31 5.10
C TYR A 314 10.71 19.10 5.92
N PHE A 315 9.43 18.70 5.90
CA PHE A 315 8.41 19.32 6.75
C PHE A 315 8.71 19.14 8.24
N LEU A 316 9.01 17.92 8.68
CA LEU A 316 9.36 17.62 10.08
C LEU A 316 10.69 18.26 10.47
N ALA A 317 11.68 18.29 9.58
CA ALA A 317 12.93 19.00 9.83
C ALA A 317 12.73 20.50 10.12
N VAL A 318 11.74 21.16 9.51
CA VAL A 318 11.38 22.56 9.84
C VAL A 318 10.46 22.64 11.07
N ALA A 319 9.61 21.63 11.30
CA ALA A 319 8.71 21.58 12.44
C ALA A 319 9.39 21.25 13.78
N SER A 320 10.61 20.71 13.78
CA SER A 320 11.35 20.40 15.02
C SER A 320 11.41 21.62 15.98
N PRO A 321 11.08 21.45 17.26
CA PRO A 321 11.14 22.54 18.25
C PRO A 321 12.55 22.77 18.80
N THR A 322 13.47 21.80 18.63
CA THR A 322 14.80 21.78 19.27
C THR A 322 15.95 21.83 18.28
N HIS A 323 15.85 21.13 17.15
CA HIS A 323 16.87 21.07 16.11
C HIS A 323 16.31 21.40 14.71
N PRO A 324 15.59 22.52 14.51
CA PRO A 324 14.99 22.85 13.22
C PRO A 324 16.03 23.21 12.16
N ILE A 325 15.80 22.76 10.93
CA ILE A 325 16.40 23.39 9.75
C ILE A 325 15.68 24.71 9.45
N LEU A 326 16.40 25.68 8.89
CA LEU A 326 15.79 26.94 8.44
C LEU A 326 14.80 26.70 7.28
N LYS A 327 13.67 27.42 7.29
CA LYS A 327 12.59 27.25 6.29
C LYS A 327 13.02 27.46 4.83
N ASN A 328 14.09 28.21 4.56
CA ASN A 328 14.62 28.35 3.21
C ASN A 328 15.22 27.04 2.67
N TYR A 329 15.69 26.15 3.54
CA TYR A 329 16.18 24.82 3.16
C TYR A 329 15.08 23.86 2.70
N TYR A 330 13.80 24.16 2.99
CA TYR A 330 12.70 23.52 2.28
C TYR A 330 12.65 23.95 0.79
N SER A 331 12.96 25.22 0.48
CA SER A 331 12.99 25.69 -0.90
C SER A 331 14.23 25.24 -1.69
N SER A 332 15.43 25.31 -1.09
CA SER A 332 16.68 24.92 -1.75
C SER A 332 16.95 23.42 -1.69
N GLY A 333 16.50 22.74 -0.62
CA GLY A 333 16.55 21.29 -0.48
C GLY A 333 15.39 20.63 -1.23
N TRP A 334 14.24 20.44 -0.58
CA TRP A 334 13.07 19.78 -1.18
C TRP A 334 12.68 20.39 -2.53
N GLY A 335 12.51 21.71 -2.60
CA GLY A 335 12.15 22.40 -3.84
C GLY A 335 13.25 22.50 -4.90
N ASN A 336 14.50 22.14 -4.55
CA ASN A 336 15.69 22.26 -5.41
C ASN A 336 15.80 23.62 -6.12
N ASP A 337 15.56 24.70 -5.36
CA ASP A 337 15.49 26.10 -5.81
C ASP A 337 14.50 26.35 -6.99
N GLY A 338 13.44 25.54 -7.05
CA GLY A 338 12.43 25.56 -8.11
C GLY A 338 12.64 24.50 -9.19
N SER A 339 13.75 23.75 -9.15
CA SER A 339 14.00 22.67 -10.11
C SER A 339 13.01 21.51 -9.99
N ILE A 340 12.32 21.38 -8.86
CA ILE A 340 11.15 20.51 -8.69
C ILE A 340 10.04 20.80 -9.74
N ASN A 341 10.00 22.04 -10.27
CA ASN A 341 9.08 22.45 -11.34
C ASN A 341 9.67 22.36 -12.76
N ASN A 342 10.97 22.08 -12.96
CA ASN A 342 11.61 22.24 -14.28
C ASN A 342 11.12 21.27 -15.37
N ASN A 343 10.38 20.22 -15.02
CA ASN A 343 9.73 19.29 -15.97
C ASN A 343 8.18 19.38 -15.95
N THR A 344 7.63 20.39 -15.28
CA THR A 344 6.19 20.47 -14.98
C THR A 344 5.39 21.18 -16.07
N GLY A 345 4.06 21.05 -15.99
CA GLY A 345 3.17 21.52 -17.03
C GLY A 345 2.94 20.52 -18.18
N GLN A 346 3.72 19.44 -18.27
CA GLN A 346 3.39 18.31 -19.14
C GLN A 346 2.02 17.73 -18.73
N THR A 347 1.12 17.66 -19.70
CA THR A 347 -0.18 16.99 -19.53
C THR A 347 -0.06 15.55 -20.02
N LYS A 348 -0.39 14.58 -19.18
CA LYS A 348 -0.47 13.15 -19.52
C LYS A 348 -1.91 12.69 -19.27
N TYR A 349 -2.52 12.03 -20.25
CA TYR A 349 -3.90 11.55 -20.17
C TYR A 349 -4.95 12.60 -19.74
N GLY A 350 -4.70 13.89 -20.04
CA GLY A 350 -5.55 15.01 -19.62
C GLY A 350 -5.22 15.64 -18.25
N TYR A 351 -4.36 15.01 -17.45
CA TYR A 351 -3.95 15.48 -16.12
C TYR A 351 -2.60 16.17 -16.19
N GLN A 352 -2.44 17.26 -15.45
CA GLN A 352 -1.22 18.09 -15.43
C GLN A 352 -0.53 17.98 -14.07
N LEU A 353 0.76 17.61 -14.07
CA LEU A 353 1.56 17.65 -12.85
C LEU A 353 2.11 19.06 -12.61
N GLN A 354 1.89 19.55 -11.40
CA GLN A 354 2.44 20.82 -10.88
C GLN A 354 3.85 20.61 -10.31
N VAL A 355 4.17 19.40 -9.81
CA VAL A 355 5.51 18.92 -9.42
C VAL A 355 5.66 17.44 -9.80
N GLY A 356 6.90 17.02 -10.10
CA GLY A 356 7.20 15.67 -10.59
C GLY A 356 7.48 15.62 -12.10
N THR A 357 8.18 14.58 -12.53
CA THR A 357 8.65 14.41 -13.92
C THR A 357 7.81 13.35 -14.64
N ASN A 358 7.75 13.43 -15.98
CA ASN A 358 7.10 12.43 -16.86
C ASN A 358 5.65 12.07 -16.47
N TYR A 359 5.48 11.03 -15.66
CA TYR A 359 4.21 10.47 -15.22
C TYR A 359 4.02 10.55 -13.68
N GLY A 360 4.93 11.23 -12.98
CA GLY A 360 4.89 11.51 -11.55
C GLY A 360 5.79 10.61 -10.69
N GLY A 361 6.17 9.44 -11.18
CA GLY A 361 6.97 8.43 -10.46
C GLY A 361 6.14 7.27 -9.89
N PRO A 362 6.74 6.39 -9.08
CA PRO A 362 6.05 5.29 -8.41
C PRO A 362 4.95 5.82 -7.48
N LEU A 363 3.79 5.15 -7.44
CA LEU A 363 2.61 5.77 -6.82
C LEU A 363 2.72 5.98 -5.30
N PHE A 364 3.59 5.24 -4.61
CA PHE A 364 3.87 5.41 -3.18
C PHE A 364 4.43 6.80 -2.80
N TRP A 365 4.98 7.54 -3.77
CA TRP A 365 5.35 8.94 -3.58
C TRP A 365 4.15 9.80 -3.19
N THR A 366 2.93 9.40 -3.57
CA THR A 366 1.66 10.03 -3.14
C THR A 366 1.11 9.46 -1.83
N HIS A 367 1.80 8.53 -1.16
CA HIS A 367 1.30 7.84 0.04
C HIS A 367 2.11 8.16 1.30
N TYR A 368 3.41 7.86 1.33
CA TYR A 368 4.17 7.79 2.60
C TYR A 368 4.24 9.13 3.33
N SER A 369 4.46 10.22 2.59
CA SER A 369 4.46 11.58 3.14
C SER A 369 3.09 12.12 3.55
N TYR A 370 2.00 11.39 3.26
CA TYR A 370 0.62 11.88 3.35
C TYR A 370 -0.29 10.97 4.21
N LEU A 371 0.29 10.06 4.99
CA LEU A 371 -0.45 9.21 5.92
C LEU A 371 -0.92 9.98 7.15
N GLY A 372 -0.09 10.90 7.66
CA GLY A 372 -0.39 11.84 8.72
C GLY A 372 -0.56 13.27 8.19
N PHE A 373 0.31 13.74 7.30
CA PHE A 373 0.13 15.07 6.71
C PHE A 373 -1.08 15.07 5.77
N ASP A 374 -2.07 15.93 6.04
CA ASP A 374 -3.24 16.10 5.18
C ASP A 374 -2.90 17.03 3.99
N PRO A 375 -2.86 16.55 2.74
CA PRO A 375 -2.53 17.39 1.60
C PRO A 375 -3.69 18.30 1.16
N ARG A 376 -4.91 18.13 1.70
CA ARG A 376 -6.10 18.89 1.27
C ARG A 376 -5.97 20.37 1.60
N GLY A 377 -6.12 21.21 0.58
CA GLY A 377 -5.98 22.66 0.71
C GLY A 377 -4.57 23.12 1.10
N LYS A 378 -3.57 22.25 1.02
CA LYS A 378 -2.16 22.59 1.29
C LYS A 378 -1.45 22.85 -0.03
N ARG A 379 -1.01 24.09 -0.17
CA ARG A 379 -0.18 24.53 -1.28
C ARG A 379 1.09 25.20 -0.75
N ASP A 380 2.21 24.92 -1.38
CA ASP A 380 3.42 25.73 -1.25
C ASP A 380 3.67 26.54 -2.54
N ARG A 381 4.84 27.15 -2.66
CA ARG A 381 5.23 27.92 -3.85
C ARG A 381 5.40 27.08 -5.13
N TYR A 382 5.29 25.75 -5.06
CA TYR A 382 5.52 24.81 -6.16
C TYR A 382 4.24 24.09 -6.60
N ALA A 383 3.43 23.60 -5.65
CA ALA A 383 2.19 22.86 -5.95
C ALA A 383 1.15 22.87 -4.82
N ASN A 384 -0.12 22.66 -5.18
CA ASN A 384 -1.13 22.07 -4.31
C ASN A 384 -0.96 20.56 -4.29
N TYR A 385 -0.71 20.02 -3.10
CA TYR A 385 -0.31 18.63 -2.94
C TYR A 385 -1.46 17.65 -3.18
N PHE A 386 -2.70 18.00 -2.83
CA PHE A 386 -3.83 17.12 -3.11
C PHE A 386 -4.08 17.01 -4.62
N VAL A 387 -4.06 18.14 -5.33
CA VAL A 387 -4.27 18.18 -6.79
C VAL A 387 -3.14 17.45 -7.51
N ASN A 388 -1.88 17.65 -7.10
CA ASN A 388 -0.76 16.95 -7.71
C ASN A 388 -0.82 15.43 -7.47
N ASN A 389 -1.13 15.00 -6.24
CA ASN A 389 -1.25 13.59 -5.89
C ASN A 389 -2.42 12.92 -6.63
N PHE A 390 -3.58 13.58 -6.70
CA PHE A 390 -4.71 13.11 -7.51
C PHE A 390 -4.34 12.97 -8.98
N ASN A 391 -3.66 13.96 -9.56
CA ASN A 391 -3.23 13.91 -10.96
C ASN A 391 -2.21 12.79 -11.20
N GLN A 392 -1.25 12.56 -10.30
CA GLN A 392 -0.32 11.42 -10.39
C GLN A 392 -1.07 10.07 -10.28
N THR A 393 -2.02 9.93 -9.36
CA THR A 393 -2.90 8.75 -9.26
C THR A 393 -3.65 8.50 -10.57
N MET A 394 -4.26 9.54 -11.15
CA MET A 394 -5.03 9.41 -12.39
C MET A 394 -4.16 9.12 -13.60
N ILE A 395 -2.94 9.66 -13.67
CA ILE A 395 -1.95 9.34 -14.69
C ILE A 395 -1.52 7.86 -14.59
N ASN A 396 -1.23 7.38 -13.39
CA ASN A 396 -0.85 5.99 -13.14
C ASN A 396 -1.97 5.03 -13.56
N ARG A 397 -3.23 5.32 -13.17
CA ARG A 397 -4.40 4.55 -13.60
C ARG A 397 -4.62 4.60 -15.11
N ALA A 398 -4.50 5.77 -15.73
CA ALA A 398 -4.73 5.94 -17.17
C ALA A 398 -3.67 5.19 -18.01
N TYR A 399 -2.41 5.17 -17.58
CA TYR A 399 -1.38 4.32 -18.19
C TYR A 399 -1.73 2.82 -18.12
N CYS A 400 -2.23 2.35 -16.98
CA CYS A 400 -2.71 0.96 -16.86
C CYS A 400 -3.93 0.67 -17.75
N ILE A 401 -4.79 1.65 -18.04
CA ILE A 401 -5.93 1.48 -18.95
C ILE A 401 -5.47 1.45 -20.41
N GLU A 402 -4.59 2.36 -20.82
CA GLU A 402 -3.97 2.36 -22.16
C GLU A 402 -3.19 1.07 -22.41
N ASN A 403 -2.49 0.58 -21.38
CA ASN A 403 -1.71 -0.64 -21.40
C ASN A 403 -0.76 -0.73 -22.62
N PRO A 404 0.14 0.25 -22.83
CA PRO A 404 0.93 0.38 -24.06
C PRO A 404 1.92 -0.78 -24.29
N LYS A 405 2.14 -1.63 -23.27
CA LYS A 405 2.99 -2.84 -23.35
C LYS A 405 2.18 -4.15 -23.48
N GLY A 406 0.84 -4.09 -23.45
CA GLY A 406 -0.05 -5.23 -23.66
C GLY A 406 -0.02 -6.29 -22.54
N TYR A 407 0.21 -5.87 -21.30
CA TYR A 407 0.24 -6.77 -20.15
C TYR A 407 -1.16 -7.30 -19.78
N ALA A 408 -1.23 -8.57 -19.43
CA ALA A 408 -2.48 -9.24 -19.10
C ALA A 408 -3.13 -8.67 -17.84
N GLY A 409 -4.45 -8.50 -17.88
CA GLY A 409 -5.28 -8.06 -16.77
C GLY A 409 -5.30 -6.56 -16.50
N TYR A 410 -4.34 -5.76 -16.97
CA TYR A 410 -4.32 -4.31 -16.82
C TYR A 410 -5.63 -3.70 -17.37
N ASN A 411 -6.39 -2.99 -16.52
CA ASN A 411 -7.68 -2.37 -16.87
C ASN A 411 -8.10 -1.31 -15.82
N GLY A 412 -9.27 -0.67 -16.00
CA GLY A 412 -9.77 0.37 -15.11
C GLY A 412 -9.96 -0.02 -13.63
N ASN A 413 -10.04 -1.32 -13.33
CA ASN A 413 -10.12 -1.90 -11.98
C ASN A 413 -8.86 -2.71 -11.60
N CYS A 414 -7.87 -2.84 -12.50
CA CYS A 414 -6.60 -3.52 -12.28
C CYS A 414 -5.47 -2.59 -12.71
N TRP A 415 -5.07 -1.74 -11.78
CA TRP A 415 -4.13 -0.64 -11.99
C TRP A 415 -3.30 -0.43 -10.73
N GLY A 416 -2.25 0.39 -10.84
CA GLY A 416 -1.40 0.75 -9.71
C GLY A 416 0.02 0.20 -9.86
N LEU A 417 0.89 1.03 -10.43
CA LEU A 417 2.33 0.80 -10.52
C LEU A 417 3.03 1.55 -9.39
N THR A 418 3.73 0.81 -8.52
CA THR A 418 4.56 1.36 -7.45
C THR A 418 5.74 0.44 -7.11
N ALA A 419 6.66 0.89 -6.27
CA ALA A 419 7.74 0.03 -5.78
C ALA A 419 7.18 -1.12 -4.94
N SER A 420 7.64 -2.35 -5.20
CA SER A 420 7.21 -3.58 -4.53
C SER A 420 8.21 -4.71 -4.82
N ASN A 421 8.00 -5.89 -4.21
CA ASN A 421 8.58 -7.12 -4.75
C ASN A 421 8.14 -7.27 -6.23
N SER A 422 9.03 -7.80 -7.06
CA SER A 422 8.86 -7.92 -8.51
C SER A 422 9.20 -9.35 -8.95
N ILE A 423 8.90 -9.67 -10.21
CA ILE A 423 9.19 -10.98 -10.78
C ILE A 423 10.68 -11.34 -10.61
N PRO A 424 11.06 -12.60 -10.31
CA PRO A 424 12.45 -12.95 -10.03
C PRO A 424 13.43 -12.63 -11.18
N SER A 425 12.95 -12.69 -12.43
CA SER A 425 13.72 -12.30 -13.62
C SER A 425 14.04 -10.81 -13.73
N ALA A 426 13.42 -9.96 -12.90
CA ALA A 426 13.70 -8.53 -12.77
C ALA A 426 14.53 -8.19 -11.51
N GLY A 427 15.07 -9.19 -10.80
CA GLY A 427 15.86 -8.99 -9.58
C GLY A 427 15.07 -9.04 -8.27
N GLY A 428 13.77 -9.37 -8.31
CA GLY A 428 12.96 -9.63 -7.12
C GLY A 428 12.36 -8.39 -6.44
N TYR A 429 12.87 -7.18 -6.70
CA TYR A 429 12.29 -5.91 -6.26
C TYR A 429 12.47 -4.86 -7.36
N MET A 430 11.47 -4.01 -7.60
CA MET A 430 11.58 -2.92 -8.57
C MET A 430 10.68 -1.75 -8.21
N ALA A 431 11.15 -0.52 -8.45
CA ALA A 431 10.35 0.69 -8.43
C ALA A 431 9.47 0.76 -9.69
N HIS A 432 8.31 0.11 -9.69
CA HIS A 432 7.39 0.15 -10.83
C HIS A 432 6.74 1.54 -10.95
N GLU A 433 6.69 2.06 -12.17
CA GLU A 433 6.02 3.32 -12.51
C GLU A 433 5.59 3.30 -13.99
N PRO A 434 4.67 4.18 -14.42
CA PRO A 434 4.42 4.39 -15.84
C PRO A 434 5.72 4.79 -16.56
N GLY A 435 6.23 3.90 -17.42
CA GLY A 435 7.58 4.01 -18.01
C GLY A 435 8.48 2.85 -17.60
N ASN A 436 8.65 2.62 -16.28
CA ASN A 436 9.36 1.47 -15.71
C ASN A 436 8.39 0.34 -15.31
N ASP A 437 7.64 -0.15 -16.31
CA ASP A 437 6.61 -1.18 -16.14
C ASP A 437 7.06 -2.52 -16.75
N ASN A 438 6.87 -3.62 -16.02
CA ASN A 438 7.16 -4.99 -16.46
C ASN A 438 5.95 -5.95 -16.39
N GLY A 439 4.74 -5.43 -16.21
CA GLY A 439 3.51 -6.23 -16.07
C GLY A 439 3.12 -6.56 -14.62
N THR A 440 3.85 -6.01 -13.64
CA THR A 440 3.61 -6.24 -12.21
C THR A 440 2.75 -5.13 -11.62
N ILE A 441 1.61 -5.50 -11.05
CA ILE A 441 0.74 -4.65 -10.25
C ILE A 441 0.98 -4.93 -8.76
N ALA A 442 1.08 -3.88 -7.96
CA ALA A 442 1.16 -3.96 -6.51
C ALA A 442 -0.11 -3.34 -5.90
N PRO A 443 -0.98 -4.12 -5.20
CA PRO A 443 -2.29 -3.63 -4.75
C PRO A 443 -2.24 -2.36 -3.91
N THR A 444 -1.16 -2.12 -3.14
CA THR A 444 -1.02 -0.90 -2.34
C THR A 444 -1.09 0.38 -3.19
N ALA A 445 -0.63 0.36 -4.45
CA ALA A 445 -0.66 1.52 -5.33
C ALA A 445 -2.09 2.08 -5.51
N ALA A 446 -3.01 1.22 -5.94
CA ALA A 446 -4.40 1.61 -6.13
C ALA A 446 -5.12 1.84 -4.80
N ILE A 447 -4.96 0.91 -3.84
CA ILE A 447 -5.69 0.91 -2.57
C ILE A 447 -5.32 2.12 -1.71
N SER A 448 -4.02 2.42 -1.59
CA SER A 448 -3.54 3.54 -0.77
C SER A 448 -3.80 4.91 -1.41
N SER A 449 -4.21 4.95 -2.68
CA SER A 449 -4.69 6.18 -3.35
C SER A 449 -6.17 6.51 -3.03
N MET A 450 -6.85 5.72 -2.20
CA MET A 450 -8.29 5.88 -1.90
C MET A 450 -8.74 7.30 -1.49
N PRO A 451 -8.00 8.08 -0.68
CA PRO A 451 -8.41 9.44 -0.30
C PRO A 451 -8.43 10.43 -1.46
N TYR A 452 -7.72 10.17 -2.55
CA TYR A 452 -7.72 11.07 -3.71
C TYR A 452 -9.07 11.08 -4.44
N PHE A 453 -9.88 10.03 -4.26
CA PHE A 453 -11.26 9.94 -4.76
C PHE A 453 -12.31 10.43 -3.75
N ILE A 454 -11.94 11.10 -2.66
CA ILE A 454 -12.90 11.55 -1.62
C ILE A 454 -13.96 12.55 -2.11
N TYR A 455 -13.68 13.25 -3.21
CA TYR A 455 -14.61 14.18 -3.85
C TYR A 455 -15.29 13.59 -5.08
N GLU A 456 -14.92 12.38 -5.52
CA GLU A 456 -15.49 11.72 -6.68
C GLU A 456 -16.77 10.95 -6.33
N ASN A 457 -17.64 10.77 -7.33
CA ASN A 457 -18.91 10.06 -7.14
C ASN A 457 -18.70 8.54 -6.96
N GLU A 458 -17.56 8.02 -7.42
CA GLU A 458 -17.16 6.61 -7.35
C GLU A 458 -15.70 6.53 -6.88
N ASN A 459 -15.41 5.63 -5.93
CA ASN A 459 -14.05 5.43 -5.45
C ASN A 459 -13.32 4.34 -6.27
N LEU A 460 -12.44 4.77 -7.18
CA LEU A 460 -11.73 3.90 -8.11
C LEU A 460 -10.73 2.95 -7.42
N ALA A 461 -10.28 3.28 -6.20
CA ALA A 461 -9.48 2.38 -5.37
C ALA A 461 -10.32 1.24 -4.78
N LEU A 462 -11.56 1.53 -4.36
CA LEU A 462 -12.48 0.50 -3.86
C LEU A 462 -12.91 -0.46 -4.97
N ASN A 463 -13.05 0.02 -6.21
CA ASN A 463 -13.26 -0.87 -7.35
C ASN A 463 -12.07 -1.81 -7.59
N ALA A 464 -10.84 -1.33 -7.38
CA ALA A 464 -9.65 -2.18 -7.41
C ALA A 464 -9.65 -3.22 -6.28
N ILE A 465 -9.99 -2.85 -5.03
CA ILE A 465 -10.19 -3.82 -3.92
C ILE A 465 -11.18 -4.91 -4.32
N LYS A 466 -12.37 -4.53 -4.81
CA LYS A 466 -13.42 -5.46 -5.22
C LYS A 466 -12.94 -6.39 -6.33
N HIS A 467 -12.21 -5.88 -7.32
CA HIS A 467 -11.67 -6.68 -8.42
C HIS A 467 -10.55 -7.63 -7.97
N PHE A 468 -9.54 -7.12 -7.26
CA PHE A 468 -8.44 -7.92 -6.72
C PHE A 468 -8.96 -9.06 -5.84
N TYR A 469 -9.93 -8.76 -4.96
CA TYR A 469 -10.54 -9.77 -4.08
C TYR A 469 -11.36 -10.80 -4.86
N ARG A 470 -12.29 -10.35 -5.73
CA ARG A 470 -13.21 -11.25 -6.45
C ARG A 470 -12.55 -12.07 -7.54
N THR A 471 -11.60 -11.49 -8.26
CA THR A 471 -10.97 -12.11 -9.43
C THR A 471 -9.69 -12.86 -9.08
N TYR A 472 -8.89 -12.35 -8.13
CA TYR A 472 -7.57 -12.91 -7.81
C TYR A 472 -7.42 -13.39 -6.37
N GLY A 473 -8.42 -13.22 -5.50
CA GLY A 473 -8.29 -13.46 -4.05
C GLY A 473 -7.85 -14.88 -3.67
N GLY A 474 -8.20 -15.90 -4.46
CA GLY A 474 -7.70 -17.28 -4.26
C GLY A 474 -6.18 -17.45 -4.39
N SER A 475 -5.45 -16.42 -4.83
CA SER A 475 -3.97 -16.40 -4.89
C SER A 475 -3.36 -15.12 -4.33
N LEU A 476 -4.04 -13.98 -4.46
CA LEU A 476 -3.60 -12.65 -4.03
C LEU A 476 -4.05 -12.25 -2.62
N TRP A 477 -5.10 -12.88 -2.06
CA TRP A 477 -5.55 -12.62 -0.69
C TRP A 477 -4.98 -13.67 0.27
N GLY A 478 -4.63 -13.24 1.49
CA GLY A 478 -4.18 -14.12 2.55
C GLY A 478 -4.31 -13.49 3.93
N ASP A 479 -3.55 -14.02 4.90
CA ASP A 479 -3.75 -13.73 6.31
C ASP A 479 -3.61 -12.25 6.69
N PHE A 480 -2.78 -11.50 5.95
CA PHE A 480 -2.51 -10.07 6.15
C PHE A 480 -3.18 -9.16 5.11
N GLY A 481 -4.21 -9.65 4.41
CA GLY A 481 -4.94 -8.91 3.37
C GLY A 481 -4.43 -9.27 1.97
N PHE A 482 -4.29 -8.28 1.09
CA PHE A 482 -3.64 -8.49 -0.20
C PHE A 482 -2.15 -8.69 -0.03
N LYS A 483 -1.58 -9.65 -0.76
CA LYS A 483 -0.14 -9.86 -0.94
C LYS A 483 0.48 -8.74 -1.78
N ASP A 484 1.79 -8.62 -1.67
CA ASP A 484 2.59 -7.48 -2.13
C ASP A 484 2.38 -7.11 -3.61
N ALA A 485 2.46 -8.10 -4.51
CA ALA A 485 2.44 -7.87 -5.95
C ALA A 485 2.02 -9.10 -6.75
N PHE A 486 1.62 -8.89 -8.01
CA PHE A 486 1.35 -9.96 -8.97
C PHE A 486 1.61 -9.52 -10.41
N ASN A 487 1.91 -10.48 -11.29
CA ASN A 487 2.19 -10.26 -12.70
C ASN A 487 1.54 -11.37 -13.53
N LEU A 488 0.49 -11.03 -14.28
CA LEU A 488 -0.27 -12.00 -15.09
C LEU A 488 0.38 -12.28 -16.46
N THR A 489 1.51 -11.63 -16.77
CA THR A 489 2.27 -11.78 -18.02
C THR A 489 3.67 -12.34 -17.78
N TYR A 490 3.88 -13.00 -16.64
CA TYR A 490 5.18 -13.45 -16.19
C TYR A 490 5.85 -14.36 -17.23
N SER A 491 7.12 -14.05 -17.52
CA SER A 491 7.97 -14.80 -18.42
C SER A 491 9.36 -14.95 -17.82
N SER A 492 9.85 -16.19 -17.70
CA SER A 492 11.20 -16.50 -17.19
C SER A 492 11.98 -17.35 -18.18
N ALA A 493 13.20 -16.94 -18.49
CA ALA A 493 14.08 -17.71 -19.36
C ALA A 493 14.39 -19.10 -18.77
N ILE A 494 14.29 -20.13 -19.61
CA ILE A 494 14.75 -21.49 -19.31
C ILE A 494 16.22 -21.54 -19.70
N LEU A 495 17.10 -21.77 -18.73
CA LEU A 495 18.54 -21.85 -18.96
C LEU A 495 19.00 -23.31 -19.03
N SER A 496 19.88 -23.60 -19.98
CA SER A 496 20.67 -24.84 -20.04
C SER A 496 22.12 -24.48 -20.37
N ASN A 497 23.06 -24.91 -19.54
CA ASN A 497 24.49 -24.54 -19.63
C ASN A 497 24.73 -23.01 -19.78
N GLY A 498 23.91 -22.19 -19.11
CA GLY A 498 23.97 -20.73 -19.20
C GLY A 498 23.37 -20.10 -20.47
N GLN A 499 22.86 -20.90 -21.41
CA GLN A 499 22.17 -20.42 -22.61
C GLN A 499 20.66 -20.46 -22.43
N ILE A 500 19.96 -19.45 -22.95
CA ILE A 500 18.50 -19.41 -23.01
C ILE A 500 18.02 -20.41 -24.07
N ILE A 501 17.34 -21.47 -23.64
CA ILE A 501 16.75 -22.50 -24.51
C ILE A 501 15.23 -22.39 -24.66
N GLY A 502 14.59 -21.46 -23.95
CA GLY A 502 13.15 -21.22 -24.01
C GLY A 502 12.71 -20.21 -22.96
N TYR A 503 11.39 -20.05 -22.80
CA TYR A 503 10.78 -19.23 -21.75
C TYR A 503 9.56 -19.96 -21.17
N ASN A 504 9.48 -20.07 -19.84
CA ASN A 504 8.22 -20.38 -19.17
C ASN A 504 7.38 -19.12 -19.18
N LYS A 505 6.15 -19.20 -19.72
CA LYS A 505 5.14 -18.15 -19.58
C LYS A 505 4.09 -18.60 -18.56
N GLY A 506 3.61 -17.69 -17.73
CA GLY A 506 2.60 -18.00 -16.72
C GLY A 506 2.13 -16.77 -15.96
N ILE A 507 1.57 -17.03 -14.79
CA ILE A 507 1.12 -16.01 -13.84
C ILE A 507 2.01 -16.12 -12.60
N TRP A 508 2.43 -14.98 -12.06
CA TRP A 508 3.15 -14.88 -10.80
C TRP A 508 2.30 -14.10 -9.80
N PHE A 509 2.16 -14.65 -8.59
CA PHE A 509 1.72 -13.93 -7.41
C PHE A 509 2.88 -13.98 -6.42
N ASN A 510 3.23 -12.84 -5.84
CA ASN A 510 4.14 -12.80 -4.71
C ASN A 510 3.43 -13.44 -3.49
N ASP A 511 4.14 -14.22 -2.68
CA ASP A 511 3.59 -14.80 -1.44
C ASP A 511 3.89 -13.96 -0.20
N ASP A 512 4.65 -12.87 -0.36
CA ASP A 512 5.16 -12.02 0.70
C ASP A 512 4.21 -10.85 1.01
N TYR A 513 4.56 -10.09 2.05
CA TYR A 513 3.96 -8.80 2.39
C TYR A 513 5.03 -7.87 2.97
N LEU A 514 5.13 -6.64 2.47
CA LEU A 514 6.02 -5.60 3.00
C LEU A 514 5.30 -4.65 3.97
N ALA A 515 5.99 -4.22 5.02
CA ALA A 515 5.44 -3.22 5.94
C ALA A 515 5.12 -1.89 5.26
N ILE A 516 5.98 -1.49 4.32
CA ILE A 516 5.85 -0.26 3.56
C ILE A 516 4.67 -0.28 2.58
N ASP A 517 4.20 -1.46 2.17
CA ASP A 517 3.06 -1.63 1.27
C ASP A 517 1.76 -1.84 2.05
N GLN A 518 1.78 -2.66 3.11
CA GLN A 518 0.62 -2.91 3.97
C GLN A 518 0.24 -1.69 4.83
N GLY A 519 1.22 -0.91 5.30
CA GLY A 519 0.98 0.23 6.19
C GLY A 519 0.08 1.31 5.58
N PRO A 520 0.41 1.81 4.38
CA PRO A 520 -0.42 2.76 3.63
C PRO A 520 -1.83 2.27 3.33
N ILE A 521 -2.03 0.96 3.07
CA ILE A 521 -3.36 0.39 2.78
C ILE A 521 -4.32 0.69 3.93
N ILE A 522 -3.97 0.31 5.16
CA ILE A 522 -4.86 0.52 6.32
C ILE A 522 -4.99 2.01 6.68
N CYS A 523 -3.91 2.78 6.56
CA CYS A 523 -3.87 4.20 6.92
C CYS A 523 -4.69 5.07 5.95
N MET A 524 -4.53 4.87 4.64
CA MET A 524 -5.21 5.67 3.63
C MET A 524 -6.68 5.29 3.45
N ILE A 525 -7.06 4.03 3.66
CA ILE A 525 -8.49 3.70 3.81
C ILE A 525 -9.09 4.49 4.99
N GLU A 526 -8.39 4.61 6.12
CA GLU A 526 -8.93 5.35 7.26
C GLU A 526 -9.02 6.86 7.00
N ASN A 527 -8.01 7.45 6.35
CA ASN A 527 -8.05 8.86 5.98
C ASN A 527 -9.19 9.19 5.00
N TYR A 528 -9.52 8.29 4.09
CA TYR A 528 -10.72 8.41 3.25
C TYR A 528 -12.01 8.36 4.09
N ARG A 529 -12.15 7.37 4.99
CA ARG A 529 -13.41 7.11 5.73
C ARG A 529 -13.71 8.13 6.83
N SER A 530 -12.70 8.57 7.58
CA SER A 530 -12.87 9.38 8.80
C SER A 530 -11.88 10.52 8.95
N GLN A 531 -10.85 10.58 8.09
CA GLN A 531 -9.75 11.56 8.17
C GLN A 531 -8.96 11.44 9.50
N LEU A 532 -8.99 10.27 10.16
CA LEU A 532 -8.45 10.07 11.51
C LEU A 532 -6.97 10.47 11.64
N LEU A 533 -6.09 9.89 10.83
CA LEU A 533 -4.64 10.06 10.99
C LEU A 533 -4.22 11.47 10.58
N TRP A 534 -4.83 12.00 9.52
CA TRP A 534 -4.80 13.41 9.15
C TRP A 534 -5.18 14.34 10.30
N ASN A 535 -6.36 14.16 10.89
CA ASN A 535 -6.83 14.99 12.01
C ASN A 535 -5.91 14.90 13.23
N LEU A 536 -5.32 13.73 13.50
CA LEU A 536 -4.41 13.52 14.62
C LEU A 536 -3.05 14.20 14.40
N PHE A 537 -2.36 13.90 13.30
CA PHE A 537 -1.06 14.49 13.00
C PHE A 537 -1.16 16.00 12.83
N MET A 538 -2.16 16.48 12.09
CA MET A 538 -2.41 17.93 11.90
C MET A 538 -2.95 18.61 13.17
N ALA A 539 -3.29 17.85 14.23
CA ALA A 539 -3.62 18.41 15.53
C ALA A 539 -2.39 18.69 16.42
N ASP A 540 -1.21 18.19 16.07
CA ASP A 540 0.02 18.38 16.85
C ASP A 540 0.45 19.86 16.94
N PRO A 541 0.94 20.37 18.10
CA PRO A 541 1.31 21.77 18.25
C PRO A 541 2.44 22.25 17.33
N ASP A 542 3.47 21.43 17.07
CA ASP A 542 4.62 21.79 16.25
C ASP A 542 4.25 21.77 14.76
N VAL A 543 3.47 20.77 14.35
CA VAL A 543 2.86 20.70 13.01
C VAL A 543 1.96 21.92 12.77
N LYS A 544 1.08 22.25 13.71
CA LYS A 544 0.20 23.44 13.63
C LYS A 544 0.99 24.73 13.50
N ARG A 545 2.07 24.91 14.29
CA ARG A 545 2.91 26.10 14.30
C ARG A 545 3.47 26.44 12.91
N ILE A 546 3.96 25.44 12.17
CA ILE A 546 4.47 25.65 10.80
C ILE A 546 3.35 25.99 9.82
N LEU A 547 2.19 25.34 9.96
CA LEU A 547 1.03 25.56 9.07
C LEU A 547 0.32 26.89 9.34
N SER A 548 0.29 27.40 10.57
CA SER A 548 -0.40 28.64 10.94
C SER A 548 0.34 29.90 10.48
N ASN A 549 1.67 29.83 10.35
CA ASN A 549 2.49 30.96 9.97
C ASN A 549 2.43 31.30 8.47
N ASN A 550 1.86 30.41 7.65
CA ASN A 550 1.94 30.45 6.19
C ASN A 550 3.40 30.50 5.65
N ASP A 551 4.34 29.93 6.41
CA ASP A 551 5.79 30.04 6.16
C ASP A 551 6.29 29.19 4.97
N ILE A 552 5.65 28.03 4.77
CA ILE A 552 5.95 27.08 3.69
C ILE A 552 4.67 26.75 2.94
N PHE A 553 3.65 26.30 3.68
CA PHE A 553 2.32 26.00 3.16
C PHE A 553 1.35 27.13 3.47
N PHE A 554 0.53 27.51 2.51
CA PHE A 554 -0.52 28.51 2.63
C PHE A 554 -1.87 27.96 2.13
N PRO A 555 -3.01 28.50 2.60
CA PRO A 555 -4.33 28.17 2.08
C PRO A 555 -4.40 28.47 0.59
N SER A 556 -4.92 27.52 -0.18
CA SER A 556 -5.16 27.78 -1.60
C SER A 556 -6.34 28.75 -1.81
N THR A 557 -6.13 29.72 -2.69
CA THR A 557 -7.16 30.60 -3.25
C THR A 557 -7.15 30.59 -4.79
N ASP A 558 -6.44 29.64 -5.40
CA ASP A 558 -6.21 29.56 -6.84
C ASP A 558 -7.29 28.70 -7.52
N PRO A 559 -7.99 29.16 -8.56
CA PRO A 559 -8.95 28.33 -9.30
C PRO A 559 -8.35 27.04 -9.88
N SER A 560 -7.04 27.00 -10.16
CA SER A 560 -6.34 25.80 -10.67
C SER A 560 -6.00 24.76 -9.59
N ASP A 561 -6.22 25.10 -8.32
CA ASP A 561 -6.08 24.20 -7.17
C ASP A 561 -7.42 23.54 -6.76
N VAL A 562 -8.49 23.84 -7.49
CA VAL A 562 -9.73 23.06 -7.42
C VAL A 562 -9.50 21.77 -8.21
N ILE A 563 -9.92 20.63 -7.66
CA ILE A 563 -10.10 19.40 -8.43
C ILE A 563 -11.24 19.68 -9.40
N ASP A 564 -10.90 20.16 -10.59
CA ASP A 564 -11.87 20.88 -11.41
C ASP A 564 -12.85 19.94 -12.11
N LYS A 565 -13.93 19.60 -11.40
CA LYS A 565 -15.10 18.92 -11.95
C LYS A 565 -15.67 19.62 -13.19
N LYS A 566 -15.35 20.89 -13.47
CA LYS A 566 -15.81 21.57 -14.70
C LYS A 566 -15.13 21.06 -15.98
N LYS A 567 -14.04 20.30 -15.90
CA LYS A 567 -13.43 19.65 -17.09
C LYS A 567 -14.00 18.27 -17.40
N ILE A 568 -14.77 17.67 -16.49
CA ILE A 568 -15.57 16.48 -16.79
C ILE A 568 -17.00 16.94 -17.09
N PRO A 569 -17.50 16.76 -18.32
CA PRO A 569 -18.87 17.11 -18.68
C PRO A 569 -19.88 16.46 -17.73
N THR A 570 -20.83 17.22 -17.20
CA THR A 570 -21.88 16.66 -16.31
C THR A 570 -22.99 15.93 -17.08
N GLU A 571 -23.00 16.02 -18.40
CA GLU A 571 -23.97 15.40 -19.30
C GLU A 571 -23.27 14.89 -20.57
N PHE A 572 -23.79 13.80 -21.15
CA PHE A 572 -23.47 13.45 -22.53
C PHE A 572 -24.10 14.46 -23.49
N LYS A 573 -23.33 14.97 -24.45
CA LYS A 573 -23.84 15.91 -25.45
C LYS A 573 -23.05 15.80 -26.76
N LEU A 574 -23.76 15.91 -27.88
CA LEU A 574 -23.22 15.98 -29.23
C LEU A 574 -23.34 17.43 -29.70
N GLU A 575 -22.23 18.05 -30.09
CA GLU A 575 -22.24 19.41 -30.61
C GLU A 575 -22.44 19.45 -32.12
N GLY A 576 -22.75 20.65 -32.64
CA GLY A 576 -22.72 20.89 -34.08
C GLY A 576 -21.31 20.79 -34.62
N ASN A 577 -21.15 20.09 -35.74
CA ASN A 577 -19.89 20.00 -36.46
C ASN A 577 -19.47 21.37 -37.04
N PHE A 578 -18.15 21.63 -37.11
CA PHE A 578 -17.62 22.87 -37.67
C PHE A 578 -16.38 22.62 -38.56
N PRO A 579 -16.27 23.27 -39.74
CA PRO A 579 -17.28 24.12 -40.39
C PRO A 579 -18.52 23.32 -40.81
N ASN A 580 -19.65 24.01 -41.01
CA ASN A 580 -20.88 23.44 -41.57
C ASN A 580 -21.68 24.56 -42.27
N PRO A 581 -21.83 24.57 -43.61
CA PRO A 581 -21.33 23.55 -44.55
C PRO A 581 -19.80 23.41 -44.57
N PHE A 582 -19.30 22.28 -45.09
CA PHE A 582 -17.88 21.90 -45.05
C PHE A 582 -17.33 21.47 -46.41
N ASN A 583 -16.00 21.63 -46.60
CA ASN A 583 -15.26 21.20 -47.80
C ASN A 583 -13.76 21.07 -47.50
N PRO A 584 -13.11 19.89 -47.69
CA PRO A 584 -13.68 18.54 -47.67
C PRO A 584 -13.82 17.98 -46.24
N THR A 585 -13.35 18.72 -45.23
CA THR A 585 -13.24 18.29 -43.82
C THR A 585 -14.14 19.07 -42.86
N THR A 586 -14.61 18.40 -41.81
CA THR A 586 -15.32 19.00 -40.66
C THR A 586 -14.93 18.29 -39.37
N ILE A 587 -15.03 18.98 -38.23
CA ILE A 587 -14.80 18.40 -36.90
C ILE A 587 -16.15 18.20 -36.23
N ILE A 588 -16.46 16.96 -35.85
CA ILE A 588 -17.59 16.61 -34.98
C ILE A 588 -17.08 16.62 -33.54
N ARG A 589 -17.77 17.32 -32.65
CA ARG A 589 -17.43 17.37 -31.22
C ARG A 589 -18.51 16.71 -30.38
N TYR A 590 -18.12 16.03 -29.33
CA TYR A 590 -19.03 15.50 -28.32
C TYR A 590 -18.33 15.44 -26.98
N GLN A 591 -19.12 15.32 -25.93
CA GLN A 591 -18.66 15.33 -24.55
C GLN A 591 -19.27 14.10 -23.84
N LEU A 592 -18.47 13.40 -23.05
CA LEU A 592 -18.86 12.20 -22.31
C LEU A 592 -18.81 12.47 -20.80
N SER A 593 -19.88 12.12 -20.09
CA SER A 593 -19.97 12.32 -18.62
C SER A 593 -19.52 11.13 -17.78
N SER A 594 -19.32 9.97 -18.40
CA SER A 594 -18.71 8.78 -17.81
C SER A 594 -17.90 8.04 -18.87
N ILE A 595 -17.14 7.00 -18.47
CA ILE A 595 -16.58 6.04 -19.43
C ILE A 595 -17.74 5.44 -20.25
N SER A 596 -17.55 5.25 -21.55
CA SER A 596 -18.57 4.69 -22.45
C SER A 596 -17.97 4.07 -23.70
N ASN A 597 -18.56 2.97 -24.16
CA ASN A 597 -18.34 2.47 -25.52
C ASN A 597 -19.04 3.41 -26.51
N VAL A 598 -18.26 4.15 -27.31
CA VAL A 598 -18.72 5.17 -28.26
C VAL A 598 -18.76 4.61 -29.67
N GLN A 599 -19.93 4.71 -30.30
CA GLN A 599 -20.09 4.52 -31.73
C GLN A 599 -20.46 5.85 -32.39
N LEU A 600 -19.57 6.41 -33.21
CA LEU A 600 -19.85 7.59 -34.02
C LEU A 600 -19.83 7.19 -35.50
N LYS A 601 -20.96 7.34 -36.18
CA LYS A 601 -21.16 6.87 -37.56
C LYS A 601 -21.78 7.93 -38.45
N VAL A 602 -21.44 7.92 -39.74
CA VAL A 602 -21.96 8.84 -40.78
C VAL A 602 -22.90 8.10 -41.72
N TYR A 603 -24.00 8.75 -42.09
CA TYR A 603 -25.07 8.23 -42.93
C TYR A 603 -25.46 9.21 -44.04
N ASP A 604 -25.94 8.68 -45.17
CA ASP A 604 -26.59 9.49 -46.22
C ASP A 604 -28.09 9.76 -45.92
N ILE A 605 -28.76 10.48 -46.81
CA ILE A 605 -30.18 10.83 -46.69
C ILE A 605 -31.14 9.62 -46.76
N LEU A 606 -30.66 8.46 -47.23
CA LEU A 606 -31.43 7.21 -47.27
C LEU A 606 -31.17 6.35 -46.03
N GLY A 607 -30.35 6.82 -45.08
CA GLY A 607 -29.98 6.10 -43.87
C GLY A 607 -28.92 5.01 -44.08
N LYS A 608 -28.26 4.97 -45.24
CA LYS A 608 -27.16 4.04 -45.50
C LYS A 608 -25.91 4.52 -44.76
N GLU A 609 -25.23 3.62 -44.04
CA GLU A 609 -23.95 3.92 -43.41
C GLU A 609 -22.86 4.18 -44.48
N ILE A 610 -22.14 5.27 -44.29
CA ILE A 610 -21.10 5.78 -45.20
C ILE A 610 -19.70 5.66 -44.57
N ALA A 611 -19.59 5.85 -43.24
CA ALA A 611 -18.36 5.66 -42.50
C ALA A 611 -18.64 5.39 -41.01
N THR A 612 -17.86 4.53 -40.38
CA THR A 612 -17.69 4.51 -38.91
C THR A 612 -16.46 5.34 -38.57
N LEU A 613 -16.60 6.32 -37.69
CA LEU A 613 -15.53 7.24 -37.26
C LEU A 613 -14.94 6.87 -35.90
N VAL A 614 -15.77 6.31 -35.01
CA VAL A 614 -15.40 5.82 -33.67
C VAL A 614 -16.21 4.54 -33.39
N ASN A 615 -15.58 3.53 -32.80
CA ASN A 615 -16.21 2.30 -32.31
C ASN A 615 -15.31 1.67 -31.23
N GLU A 616 -15.17 2.36 -30.10
CA GLU A 616 -14.23 2.02 -29.02
C GLU A 616 -14.71 2.56 -27.66
N GLU A 617 -14.15 2.06 -26.56
CA GLU A 617 -14.36 2.64 -25.24
C GLU A 617 -13.55 3.94 -25.07
N GLN A 618 -14.22 5.01 -24.63
CA GLN A 618 -13.62 6.32 -24.44
C GLN A 618 -13.90 6.85 -23.03
N LEU A 619 -12.93 7.62 -22.51
CA LEU A 619 -12.95 8.22 -21.16
C LEU A 619 -13.86 9.47 -21.09
N PRO A 620 -14.33 9.86 -19.89
CA PRO A 620 -15.07 11.11 -19.69
C PRO A 620 -14.24 12.31 -20.16
N GLY A 621 -14.89 13.31 -20.76
CA GLY A 621 -14.22 14.50 -21.31
C GLY A 621 -14.80 14.96 -22.64
N GLU A 622 -14.17 15.98 -23.23
CA GLU A 622 -14.47 16.47 -24.58
C GLU A 622 -13.65 15.73 -25.64
N HIS A 623 -14.31 15.33 -26.73
CA HIS A 623 -13.74 14.57 -27.84
C HIS A 623 -13.96 15.29 -29.17
N ASN A 624 -12.95 15.27 -30.04
CA ASN A 624 -12.96 15.92 -31.35
C ASN A 624 -12.60 14.91 -32.43
N ILE A 625 -13.51 14.65 -33.36
CA ILE A 625 -13.31 13.67 -34.46
C ILE A 625 -13.41 14.38 -35.80
N THR A 626 -12.34 14.30 -36.59
CA THR A 626 -12.28 14.86 -37.94
C THR A 626 -12.92 13.90 -38.94
N PHE A 627 -13.93 14.36 -39.66
CA PHE A 627 -14.48 13.70 -40.84
C PHE A 627 -13.90 14.33 -42.11
N ASP A 628 -13.32 13.52 -43.00
CA ASP A 628 -12.76 13.94 -44.29
C ASP A 628 -13.50 13.21 -45.43
N SER A 629 -14.35 13.94 -46.16
CA SER A 629 -15.13 13.38 -47.27
C SER A 629 -14.31 12.90 -48.46
N GLY A 630 -13.02 13.25 -48.51
CA GLY A 630 -12.08 12.80 -49.55
C GLY A 630 -11.36 11.49 -49.23
N LYS A 631 -11.49 10.95 -47.99
CA LYS A 631 -10.72 9.78 -47.51
C LYS A 631 -11.56 8.55 -47.17
N ILE A 632 -12.78 8.47 -47.66
CA ILE A 632 -13.70 7.37 -47.31
C ILE A 632 -13.38 6.12 -48.15
N PRO A 633 -13.03 4.97 -47.53
CA PRO A 633 -12.76 3.74 -48.27
C PRO A 633 -13.97 3.27 -49.08
N ASN A 634 -13.74 2.84 -50.32
CA ASN A 634 -14.75 2.27 -51.22
C ASN A 634 -15.95 3.17 -51.58
N ALA A 635 -15.90 4.47 -51.26
CA ALA A 635 -16.86 5.46 -51.74
C ALA A 635 -16.22 6.31 -52.86
N ASN A 636 -16.76 6.23 -54.08
CA ASN A 636 -16.54 7.28 -55.06
C ASN A 636 -16.95 8.62 -54.42
N GLN A 637 -16.04 9.60 -54.44
CA GLN A 637 -16.11 10.82 -53.62
C GLN A 637 -17.53 11.33 -53.36
N LEU A 638 -17.88 11.56 -52.09
CA LEU A 638 -19.22 12.06 -51.71
C LEU A 638 -19.65 13.27 -52.54
N THR A 639 -20.93 13.31 -52.90
CA THR A 639 -21.51 14.42 -53.67
C THR A 639 -21.92 15.56 -52.73
N SER A 640 -21.96 16.79 -53.24
CA SER A 640 -22.53 17.92 -52.49
C SER A 640 -23.95 17.58 -52.02
N GLY A 641 -24.24 17.73 -50.73
CA GLY A 641 -25.46 17.18 -50.17
C GLY A 641 -25.51 17.18 -48.65
N ILE A 642 -26.62 16.65 -48.12
CA ILE A 642 -26.88 16.52 -46.68
C ILE A 642 -26.47 15.13 -46.22
N TYR A 643 -25.69 15.07 -45.15
CA TYR A 643 -25.29 13.86 -44.45
C TYR A 643 -25.64 13.99 -42.95
N PHE A 644 -25.78 12.86 -42.29
CA PHE A 644 -26.05 12.79 -40.85
C PHE A 644 -24.90 12.08 -40.14
N TYR A 645 -24.56 12.52 -38.93
CA TYR A 645 -23.68 11.78 -38.03
C TYR A 645 -24.44 11.44 -36.76
N ARG A 646 -24.35 10.19 -36.32
CA ARG A 646 -25.03 9.70 -35.12
C ARG A 646 -24.00 9.16 -34.14
N ILE A 647 -24.11 9.59 -32.89
CA ILE A 647 -23.39 9.02 -31.76
C ILE A 647 -24.31 8.08 -30.96
N GLN A 648 -23.72 7.03 -30.41
CA GLN A 648 -24.27 6.24 -29.32
C GLN A 648 -23.18 6.01 -28.28
N ALA A 649 -23.48 6.30 -27.01
CA ALA A 649 -22.58 6.17 -25.87
C ALA A 649 -23.41 5.69 -24.65
N GLY A 650 -23.37 4.39 -24.38
CA GLY A 650 -24.32 3.75 -23.47
C GLY A 650 -25.77 3.97 -23.91
N GLU A 651 -26.61 4.47 -22.99
CA GLU A 651 -28.02 4.83 -23.26
C GLU A 651 -28.16 6.16 -24.02
N TYR A 652 -27.13 7.01 -24.09
CA TYR A 652 -27.19 8.27 -24.81
C TYR A 652 -27.05 8.05 -26.32
N SER A 653 -27.98 8.61 -27.10
CA SER A 653 -27.84 8.67 -28.57
C SER A 653 -28.34 10.00 -29.11
N ALA A 654 -27.58 10.59 -30.03
CA ALA A 654 -27.92 11.85 -30.69
C ALA A 654 -27.47 11.84 -32.15
N THR A 655 -28.15 12.62 -32.98
CA THR A 655 -27.86 12.74 -34.42
C THR A 655 -27.71 14.20 -34.80
N GLY A 656 -26.58 14.55 -35.41
CA GLY A 656 -26.34 15.85 -36.01
C GLY A 656 -26.42 15.80 -37.55
N LYS A 657 -26.57 16.98 -38.16
CA LYS A 657 -26.68 17.17 -39.62
C LYS A 657 -25.50 17.98 -40.12
N MET A 658 -24.84 17.52 -41.18
CA MET A 658 -23.78 18.25 -41.90
C MET A 658 -24.10 18.40 -43.38
N VAL A 659 -23.60 19.47 -43.98
CA VAL A 659 -23.77 19.78 -45.41
C VAL A 659 -22.41 19.82 -46.09
N LEU A 660 -22.16 18.89 -47.02
CA LEU A 660 -20.99 18.92 -47.87
C LEU A 660 -21.25 19.88 -49.04
N LEU A 661 -20.37 20.88 -49.21
CA LEU A 661 -20.28 21.67 -50.44
C LEU A 661 -18.97 21.30 -51.13
N LYS A 662 -19.01 20.97 -52.42
CA LYS A 662 -17.81 20.91 -53.27
C LYS A 662 -17.67 22.20 -54.06
#